data_AF-A0A815IYT2-F1
#
_entry.id   AF-A0A815IYT2-F1
#
_cell.length_a   1.000
_cell.length_b   1.000
_cell.length_c   1.000
_cell.angle_alpha   90.00
_cell.angle_beta   90.00
_cell.angle_gamma   90.00
#
_symmetry.space_group_name_H-M   'P 1'
#
loop_
_entity.id
_entity.type
_entity.pdbx_description
1 polymer ?
#
loop_
_entity_poly.entity_id
_entity_poly.type
_entity_poly.pdbx_seq_one_letter_code
_entity_poly.pdbx_strand_id
1 'polypeptide(L)'
;MVRCHSFTGESLEFKETSRGNTDWEPSNGFRDMTYSVQVPINVFGILKPTGCKFLRIDNRLPMKDLYQFILEDCGGQKPVLILSVYGGAKYFTMTERLEKEFIKGVIDAATMADAWILTAGIDNGISKLVGEGISHYRLLQEYPNKVKCIGMTMWGTINEDTRLELKNASTNLLKPISERQIPDNAQEYNETIERNHTHCILFDSGRLNEYLSDSQRHRFVIEACKDTDNNHTCYAVTIIVGGDLSSLEVLQNDIEQKRPIVLIQGSGRLADVLAMLVEQTSNSDRNQHQNPSKQEIEQALRRFYPSVSNSDVSTAKRRIQKILQEENRYLLHVFSMNRDKNVVETIFKAILITTKEKNKVEHDQKNKNEALEQEKRCRKDEDQLVDLTLEWNYFDGFLPILQAQQDEIMKIQNEIMNLENCFKKNRSTFIEYFLISGFDPSTLIEKDDISCYQKFILELYVKAYNAMNRSHKSRVDTLFGRLPLKSIQELNYKLNKFVGSFFGPIYSFKDETFNNRVKIDLNYHACTCCGAHRHVESNSELQVINNIIEYDQINDKYTKDHILCDLFLWSVFMDMPETTKILLLHVRSRICAALIASAIFKKYSKLSQTVYLKQKFLTQSLEFETYAAMFTDKCYEYNEKRACELLLRQIPLFGNVTCMQVAISSESKKLVKTACFDQALNQIWYNKLSLTNRQTTAKLLLIPSILTFGLIAPWFISYRKENEELTSNTTNNA
;
A
#
# COMPACT_ATOMS: atom_id res chain seq x y z
N MET A 1 -19.76 4.58 -30.10
CA MET A 1 -20.99 5.40 -30.13
C MET A 1 -20.59 6.84 -29.89
N VAL A 2 -20.83 7.73 -30.85
CA VAL A 2 -20.65 9.18 -30.66
C VAL A 2 -21.82 9.67 -29.81
N ARG A 3 -21.57 10.08 -28.55
CA ARG A 3 -22.59 10.74 -27.72
C ARG A 3 -22.45 12.24 -27.88
N CYS A 4 -23.29 12.86 -28.70
CA CYS A 4 -23.46 14.31 -28.74
C CYS A 4 -24.15 14.75 -27.44
N HIS A 5 -23.49 15.57 -26.62
CA HIS A 5 -24.10 16.22 -25.45
C HIS A 5 -24.51 17.64 -25.86
N SER A 6 -25.78 18.01 -25.62
CA SER A 6 -26.32 19.33 -25.96
C SER A 6 -26.21 20.29 -24.78
N PHE A 7 -25.66 21.49 -25.00
CA PHE A 7 -25.63 22.57 -24.01
C PHE A 7 -26.30 23.84 -24.54
N THR A 8 -26.93 24.60 -23.64
CA THR A 8 -27.49 25.93 -23.89
C THR A 8 -26.64 26.96 -23.14
N GLY A 9 -26.10 27.94 -23.86
CA GLY A 9 -25.34 29.05 -23.29
C GLY A 9 -25.48 30.30 -24.16
N GLU A 10 -25.45 31.47 -23.53
CA GLU A 10 -25.61 32.78 -24.20
C GLU A 10 -24.28 33.24 -24.82
N SER A 11 -24.32 33.81 -26.02
CA SER A 11 -23.17 34.40 -26.69
C SER A 11 -23.56 35.62 -27.51
N LEU A 12 -22.62 36.56 -27.67
CA LEU A 12 -22.76 37.78 -28.46
C LEU A 12 -21.99 37.63 -29.79
N GLU A 13 -22.68 37.79 -30.93
CA GLU A 13 -22.07 37.79 -32.28
C GLU A 13 -21.93 39.20 -32.85
N PHE A 14 -20.78 39.47 -33.50
CA PHE A 14 -20.51 40.71 -34.22
C PHE A 14 -21.01 40.60 -35.67
N LYS A 15 -21.85 41.54 -36.12
CA LYS A 15 -22.23 41.67 -37.53
C LYS A 15 -21.21 42.58 -38.24
N GLU A 16 -20.51 42.07 -39.25
CA GLU A 16 -19.79 42.92 -40.20
C GLU A 16 -20.81 43.85 -40.88
N THR A 17 -20.77 45.13 -40.54
CA THR A 17 -21.39 46.18 -41.35
C THR A 17 -20.31 46.78 -42.23
N SER A 18 -20.44 46.56 -43.53
CA SER A 18 -19.63 47.22 -44.55
C SER A 18 -19.86 48.73 -44.48
N ARG A 19 -18.90 49.51 -43.92
CA ARG A 19 -18.50 50.87 -44.34
C ARG A 19 -17.51 51.50 -43.36
N GLY A 20 -16.35 51.91 -43.89
CA GLY A 20 -15.66 53.18 -43.61
C GLY A 20 -15.04 53.41 -42.21
N ASN A 21 -13.73 53.65 -42.21
CA ASN A 21 -12.94 54.32 -41.16
C ASN A 21 -13.75 55.15 -40.15
N THR A 22 -13.71 54.77 -38.87
CA THR A 22 -13.51 55.61 -37.67
C THR A 22 -13.44 54.70 -36.42
N ASP A 23 -12.79 55.17 -35.36
CA ASP A 23 -12.37 54.45 -34.15
C ASP A 23 -13.43 53.50 -33.52
N TRP A 24 -12.96 52.33 -33.07
CA TRP A 24 -13.80 51.25 -32.50
C TRP A 24 -13.89 51.33 -30.97
N GLU A 25 -15.11 51.43 -30.42
CA GLU A 25 -15.41 51.22 -28.99
C GLU A 25 -16.24 49.93 -28.79
N PRO A 26 -16.04 49.15 -27.68
CA PRO A 26 -16.54 47.77 -27.56
C PRO A 26 -18.03 47.63 -27.21
N SER A 27 -18.76 48.71 -26.94
CA SER A 27 -20.01 48.68 -26.18
C SER A 27 -21.31 48.66 -26.99
N ASN A 28 -21.30 48.89 -28.31
CA ASN A 28 -22.54 49.16 -29.06
C ASN A 28 -22.90 48.16 -30.18
N GLY A 29 -22.29 46.97 -30.23
CA GLY A 29 -22.43 46.03 -31.36
C GLY A 29 -23.20 44.73 -31.15
N PHE A 30 -23.69 44.44 -29.94
CA PHE A 30 -24.09 43.07 -29.58
C PHE A 30 -25.55 42.97 -29.13
N ARG A 31 -26.30 41.97 -29.67
CA ARG A 31 -27.62 41.55 -29.17
C ARG A 31 -27.52 40.12 -28.63
N ASP A 32 -28.19 39.88 -27.50
CA ASP A 32 -28.35 38.55 -26.93
C ASP A 32 -29.21 37.67 -27.85
N MET A 33 -28.66 36.53 -28.29
CA MET A 33 -29.44 35.43 -28.82
C MET A 33 -29.02 34.11 -28.17
N THR A 34 -30.02 33.40 -27.65
CA THR A 34 -29.90 32.05 -27.11
C THR A 34 -29.78 31.05 -28.26
N TYR A 35 -28.60 30.46 -28.45
CA TYR A 35 -28.39 29.33 -29.36
C TYR A 35 -28.03 28.08 -28.57
N SER A 36 -28.65 26.95 -28.92
CA SER A 36 -28.23 25.62 -28.48
C SER A 36 -27.06 25.16 -29.36
N VAL A 37 -25.82 25.53 -29.01
CA VAL A 37 -24.64 25.04 -29.71
C VAL A 37 -24.33 23.64 -29.19
N GLN A 38 -24.58 22.62 -30.01
CA GLN A 38 -23.95 21.30 -29.83
C GLN A 38 -22.44 21.51 -29.97
N VAL A 39 -21.71 21.57 -28.86
CA VAL A 39 -20.23 21.61 -28.89
C VAL A 39 -19.78 20.21 -29.25
N PRO A 40 -19.26 19.96 -30.46
CA PRO A 40 -18.90 18.61 -30.83
C PRO A 40 -17.54 18.30 -30.20
N ILE A 41 -17.44 17.17 -29.51
CA ILE A 41 -16.16 16.52 -29.23
C ILE A 41 -15.64 16.11 -30.61
N ASN A 42 -14.80 16.97 -31.21
CA ASN A 42 -14.59 16.96 -32.65
C ASN A 42 -13.67 15.81 -33.10
N VAL A 43 -12.73 15.37 -32.25
CA VAL A 43 -11.76 14.34 -32.65
C VAL A 43 -11.31 13.49 -31.46
N PHE A 44 -11.48 12.17 -31.57
CA PHE A 44 -10.85 11.17 -30.69
C PHE A 44 -10.02 10.21 -31.54
N GLY A 45 -8.79 9.91 -31.11
CA GLY A 45 -7.90 8.99 -31.80
C GLY A 45 -6.84 8.42 -30.87
N ILE A 46 -6.06 7.45 -31.38
CA ILE A 46 -5.02 6.76 -30.64
C ILE A 46 -3.72 6.81 -31.44
N LEU A 47 -2.67 7.38 -30.87
CA LEU A 47 -1.35 7.42 -31.47
C LEU A 47 -0.68 6.05 -31.35
N LYS A 48 -0.16 5.53 -32.46
CA LYS A 48 0.66 4.32 -32.50
C LYS A 48 2.15 4.72 -32.58
N PRO A 49 3.07 3.98 -31.94
CA PRO A 49 2.86 2.75 -31.19
C PRO A 49 2.53 2.96 -29.69
N THR A 50 2.59 4.19 -29.16
CA THR A 50 2.52 4.44 -27.72
C THR A 50 1.16 4.16 -27.08
N GLY A 51 0.08 4.17 -27.88
CA GLY A 51 -1.28 3.98 -27.40
C GLY A 51 -1.89 5.21 -26.72
N CYS A 52 -1.25 6.39 -26.83
CA CYS A 52 -1.76 7.63 -26.26
C CYS A 52 -3.07 8.03 -26.93
N LYS A 53 -4.12 8.22 -26.13
CA LYS A 53 -5.43 8.71 -26.58
C LYS A 53 -5.40 10.23 -26.66
N PHE A 54 -5.85 10.82 -27.76
CA PHE A 54 -5.96 12.27 -27.87
C PHE A 54 -7.40 12.71 -28.11
N LEU A 55 -7.72 13.90 -27.59
CA LEU A 55 -9.04 14.50 -27.65
C LEU A 55 -8.93 15.97 -28.05
N ARG A 56 -9.50 16.37 -29.19
CA ARG A 56 -9.64 17.79 -29.56
C ARG A 56 -11.00 18.31 -29.13
N ILE A 57 -11.01 19.35 -28.29
CA ILE A 57 -12.22 19.95 -27.72
C ILE A 57 -12.24 21.46 -27.93
N ASP A 58 -13.43 22.05 -28.03
CA ASP A 58 -13.59 23.52 -27.99
C ASP A 58 -13.17 24.04 -26.60
N ASN A 59 -12.43 25.15 -26.57
CA ASN A 59 -11.94 25.75 -25.33
C ASN A 59 -13.05 26.19 -24.34
N ARG A 60 -14.30 26.31 -24.83
CA ARG A 60 -15.48 26.69 -24.04
C ARG A 60 -16.22 25.50 -23.42
N LEU A 61 -15.79 24.26 -23.70
CA LEU A 61 -16.43 23.07 -23.13
C LEU A 61 -16.41 23.14 -21.59
N PRO A 62 -17.54 22.94 -20.89
CA PRO A 62 -17.57 22.92 -19.44
C PRO A 62 -16.66 21.82 -18.88
N MET A 63 -15.89 22.13 -17.84
CA MET A 63 -14.94 21.18 -17.23
C MET A 63 -15.62 19.94 -16.66
N LYS A 64 -16.88 20.06 -16.23
CA LYS A 64 -17.71 18.94 -15.76
C LYS A 64 -17.84 17.84 -16.81
N ASP A 65 -18.09 18.22 -18.06
CA ASP A 65 -18.32 17.26 -19.14
C ASP A 65 -17.01 16.62 -19.59
N LEU A 66 -15.94 17.41 -19.62
CA LEU A 66 -14.60 16.90 -19.87
C LEU A 66 -14.17 15.90 -18.79
N TYR A 67 -14.40 16.24 -17.52
CA TYR A 67 -14.11 15.34 -16.40
C TYR A 67 -14.90 14.04 -16.49
N GLN A 68 -16.21 14.12 -16.73
CA GLN A 68 -17.07 12.94 -16.87
C GLN A 68 -16.62 12.04 -18.03
N PHE A 69 -16.25 12.63 -19.17
CA PHE A 69 -15.73 11.89 -20.32
C PHE A 69 -14.43 11.13 -19.98
N ILE A 70 -13.48 11.79 -19.32
CA ILE A 70 -12.21 11.17 -18.92
C ILE A 70 -12.44 10.09 -17.85
N LEU A 71 -13.36 10.33 -16.91
CA LEU A 71 -13.74 9.38 -15.88
C LEU A 71 -14.28 8.09 -16.49
N GLU A 72 -15.18 8.19 -17.47
CA GLU A 72 -15.73 7.03 -18.19
C GLU A 72 -14.64 6.24 -18.92
N ASP A 73 -13.71 6.92 -19.61
CA ASP A 73 -12.60 6.25 -20.32
C ASP A 73 -11.60 5.58 -19.35
N CYS A 74 -11.41 6.16 -18.17
CA CYS A 74 -10.59 5.61 -17.10
C CYS A 74 -11.25 4.47 -16.32
N GLY A 75 -12.45 4.02 -16.70
CA GLY A 75 -13.14 2.88 -16.09
C GLY A 75 -14.20 3.25 -15.04
N GLY A 76 -14.60 4.52 -14.98
CA GLY A 76 -15.71 5.00 -14.14
C GLY A 76 -15.39 5.19 -12.66
N GLN A 77 -14.16 4.89 -12.22
CA GLN A 77 -13.72 5.07 -10.84
C GLN A 77 -13.03 6.44 -10.66
N LYS A 78 -13.48 7.19 -9.66
CA LYS A 78 -12.88 8.49 -9.34
C LYS A 78 -11.45 8.32 -8.81
N PRO A 79 -10.51 9.21 -9.18
CA PRO A 79 -9.16 9.15 -8.65
C PRO A 79 -9.16 9.43 -7.14
N VAL A 80 -8.39 8.66 -6.38
CA VAL A 80 -8.14 8.94 -4.95
C VAL A 80 -7.22 10.15 -4.79
N LEU A 81 -6.29 10.31 -5.73
CA LEU A 81 -5.27 11.36 -5.71
C LEU A 81 -5.05 11.92 -7.11
N ILE A 82 -4.83 13.23 -7.18
CA ILE A 82 -4.40 13.96 -8.36
C ILE A 82 -3.08 14.67 -8.07
N LEU A 83 -2.07 14.38 -8.88
CA LEU A 83 -0.77 15.04 -8.87
C LEU A 83 -0.71 16.04 -10.03
N SER A 84 -0.92 17.33 -9.74
CA SER A 84 -0.87 18.38 -10.75
C SER A 84 0.53 18.98 -10.82
N VAL A 85 1.29 18.59 -11.85
CA VAL A 85 2.70 18.99 -12.01
C VAL A 85 2.77 20.24 -12.89
N TYR A 86 3.31 21.32 -12.32
CA TYR A 86 3.59 22.57 -13.03
C TYR A 86 5.10 22.76 -13.10
N GLY A 87 5.58 23.12 -14.28
CA GLY A 87 6.99 23.42 -14.51
C GLY A 87 7.19 24.16 -15.82
N GLY A 88 8.40 24.68 -16.02
CA GLY A 88 8.70 25.50 -17.18
C GLY A 88 8.54 24.72 -18.49
N ALA A 89 7.84 25.31 -19.47
CA ALA A 89 7.69 24.75 -20.82
C ALA A 89 9.00 24.79 -21.63
N LYS A 90 9.98 25.59 -21.20
CA LYS A 90 11.32 25.72 -21.79
C LYS A 90 12.36 24.96 -20.97
N TYR A 91 13.50 24.63 -21.58
CA TYR A 91 14.65 24.02 -20.90
C TYR A 91 14.90 24.68 -19.54
N PHE A 92 14.66 23.94 -18.47
CA PHE A 92 15.06 24.29 -17.11
C PHE A 92 16.12 23.27 -16.69
N THR A 93 17.15 23.74 -15.99
CA THR A 93 18.30 22.91 -15.63
C THR A 93 18.13 22.39 -14.22
N MET A 94 18.09 21.07 -14.08
CA MET A 94 18.08 20.36 -12.81
C MET A 94 19.27 19.41 -12.77
N THR A 95 19.76 19.05 -11.57
CA THR A 95 20.79 18.01 -11.47
C THR A 95 20.21 16.64 -11.82
N GLU A 96 20.96 15.79 -12.50
CA GLU A 96 20.51 14.44 -12.88
C GLU A 96 20.01 13.62 -11.67
N ARG A 97 20.63 13.82 -10.51
CA ARG A 97 20.21 13.16 -9.27
C ARG A 97 18.83 13.62 -8.81
N LEU A 98 18.56 14.93 -8.80
CA LEU A 98 17.26 15.48 -8.42
C LEU A 98 16.18 15.10 -9.45
N GLU A 99 16.53 15.08 -10.74
CA GLU A 99 15.65 14.65 -11.81
C GLU A 99 15.17 13.22 -11.63
N LYS A 100 16.11 12.29 -11.41
CA LYS A 100 15.80 10.88 -11.16
C LYS A 100 14.94 10.70 -9.92
N GLU A 101 15.25 11.40 -8.84
CA GLU A 101 14.48 11.32 -7.59
C GLU A 101 13.06 11.89 -7.76
N PHE A 102 12.92 13.01 -8.46
CA PHE A 102 11.63 13.62 -8.78
C PHE A 102 10.76 12.68 -9.64
N ILE A 103 11.29 12.21 -10.77
CA ILE A 103 10.57 11.33 -11.69
C ILE A 103 10.14 10.05 -10.96
N LYS A 104 11.08 9.42 -10.25
CA LYS A 104 10.80 8.23 -9.45
C LYS A 104 9.70 8.50 -8.43
N GLY A 105 9.80 9.58 -7.66
CA GLY A 105 8.83 9.86 -6.61
C GLY A 105 7.43 10.19 -7.11
N VAL A 106 7.29 10.93 -8.21
CA VAL A 106 5.97 11.20 -8.81
C VAL A 106 5.33 9.92 -9.34
N ILE A 107 6.11 9.07 -10.01
CA ILE A 107 5.61 7.80 -10.55
C ILE A 107 5.28 6.83 -9.42
N ASP A 108 6.17 6.66 -8.44
CA ASP A 108 5.93 5.79 -7.29
C ASP A 108 4.65 6.22 -6.56
N ALA A 109 4.49 7.52 -6.25
CA ALA A 109 3.27 8.05 -5.63
C ALA A 109 2.01 7.76 -6.46
N ALA A 110 2.08 7.97 -7.78
CA ALA A 110 0.94 7.70 -8.66
C ALA A 110 0.60 6.20 -8.74
N THR A 111 1.60 5.33 -8.74
CA THR A 111 1.40 3.88 -8.84
C THR A 111 0.87 3.26 -7.56
N MET A 112 1.24 3.81 -6.41
CA MET A 112 0.80 3.37 -5.09
C MET A 112 -0.64 3.82 -4.78
N ALA A 113 -1.02 5.07 -5.13
CA ALA A 113 -2.37 5.60 -4.89
C ALA A 113 -3.37 5.41 -6.07
N ASP A 114 -2.93 4.81 -7.18
CA ASP A 114 -3.68 4.84 -8.45
C ASP A 114 -4.07 6.28 -8.85
N ALA A 115 -3.11 7.19 -8.70
CA ALA A 115 -3.31 8.62 -8.87
C ALA A 115 -3.31 9.02 -10.35
N TRP A 116 -3.98 10.13 -10.65
CA TRP A 116 -3.87 10.79 -11.94
C TRP A 116 -2.76 11.84 -11.91
N ILE A 117 -1.88 11.83 -12.90
CA ILE A 117 -0.86 12.86 -13.09
C ILE A 117 -1.35 13.83 -14.16
N LEU A 118 -1.35 15.13 -13.86
CA LEU A 118 -1.65 16.18 -14.83
C LEU A 118 -0.40 16.99 -15.16
N THR A 119 -0.22 17.27 -16.45
CA THR A 119 0.91 18.06 -16.97
C THR A 119 0.45 18.97 -18.12
N ALA A 120 1.37 19.76 -18.69
CA ALA A 120 1.10 20.58 -19.87
C ALA A 120 0.98 19.77 -21.17
N GLY A 121 1.37 18.48 -21.20
CA GLY A 121 1.13 17.62 -22.37
C GLY A 121 1.99 17.88 -23.62
N ILE A 122 3.00 18.74 -23.52
CA ILE A 122 3.98 19.01 -24.58
C ILE A 122 5.25 18.16 -24.39
N ASP A 123 5.91 17.75 -25.47
CA ASP A 123 7.20 17.02 -25.46
C ASP A 123 8.37 17.99 -25.20
N ASN A 124 8.24 18.77 -24.13
CA ASN A 124 9.29 19.65 -23.64
C ASN A 124 9.19 19.83 -22.13
N GLY A 125 10.31 20.24 -21.52
CA GLY A 125 10.42 20.54 -20.10
C GLY A 125 9.92 19.40 -19.21
N ILE A 126 9.11 19.75 -18.20
CA ILE A 126 8.69 18.79 -17.16
C ILE A 126 7.74 17.71 -17.69
N SER A 127 6.91 18.06 -18.68
CA SER A 127 5.92 17.16 -19.27
C SER A 127 6.61 15.98 -19.97
N LYS A 128 7.73 16.27 -20.65
CA LYS A 128 8.61 15.27 -21.25
C LYS A 128 9.26 14.36 -20.22
N LEU A 129 9.88 14.92 -19.18
CA LEU A 129 10.52 14.14 -18.12
C LEU A 129 9.55 13.16 -17.45
N VAL A 130 8.33 13.62 -17.16
CA VAL A 130 7.26 12.75 -16.63
C VAL A 130 6.86 11.69 -17.65
N GLY A 131 6.74 12.04 -18.94
CA GLY A 131 6.44 11.10 -20.02
C GLY A 131 7.50 10.01 -20.18
N GLU A 132 8.78 10.37 -20.22
CA GLU A 132 9.91 9.44 -20.28
C GLU A 132 9.93 8.51 -19.06
N GLY A 133 9.71 9.05 -17.87
CA GLY A 133 9.59 8.25 -16.65
C GLY A 133 8.46 7.23 -16.72
N ILE A 134 7.27 7.64 -17.18
CA ILE A 134 6.14 6.73 -17.38
C ILE A 134 6.51 5.65 -18.40
N SER A 135 7.15 6.00 -19.51
CA SER A 135 7.58 5.05 -20.52
C SER A 135 8.52 3.98 -19.93
N HIS A 136 9.49 4.41 -19.11
CA HIS A 136 10.42 3.51 -18.43
C HIS A 136 9.68 2.59 -17.44
N TYR A 137 8.74 3.15 -16.67
CA TYR A 137 7.91 2.38 -15.75
C TYR A 137 7.04 1.35 -16.46
N ARG A 138 6.42 1.69 -17.60
CA ARG A 138 5.59 0.77 -18.40
C ARG A 138 6.36 -0.45 -18.88
N LEU A 139 7.63 -0.29 -19.25
CA LEU A 139 8.48 -1.40 -19.70
C LEU A 139 8.79 -2.39 -18.58
N LEU A 140 8.80 -1.93 -17.33
CA LEU A 140 9.11 -2.75 -16.15
C LEU A 140 7.89 -3.44 -15.55
N GLN A 141 6.67 -3.05 -15.93
CA GLN A 141 5.43 -3.51 -15.31
C GLN A 141 4.63 -4.46 -16.19
N GLU A 142 3.92 -5.38 -15.52
CA GLU A 142 2.98 -6.30 -16.20
C GLU A 142 1.69 -5.61 -16.65
N TYR A 143 1.34 -4.48 -16.03
CA TYR A 143 0.15 -3.69 -16.32
C TYR A 143 0.54 -2.27 -16.77
N PRO A 144 0.88 -2.06 -18.06
CA PRO A 144 1.44 -0.80 -18.56
C PRO A 144 0.47 0.41 -18.47
N ASN A 145 -0.81 0.19 -18.18
CA ASN A 145 -1.83 1.25 -18.18
C ASN A 145 -2.40 1.58 -16.79
N LYS A 146 -1.70 1.18 -15.71
CA LYS A 146 -2.10 1.51 -14.34
C LYS A 146 -2.08 3.02 -14.10
N VAL A 147 -0.93 3.66 -14.35
CA VAL A 147 -0.78 5.11 -14.16
C VAL A 147 -1.51 5.88 -15.25
N LYS A 148 -2.43 6.76 -14.85
CA LYS A 148 -3.09 7.71 -15.74
C LYS A 148 -2.31 9.02 -15.74
N CYS A 149 -1.80 9.42 -16.91
CA CYS A 149 -1.15 10.71 -17.11
C CYS A 149 -1.87 11.48 -18.22
N ILE A 150 -2.36 12.66 -17.88
CA ILE A 150 -3.20 13.52 -18.71
C ILE A 150 -2.42 14.79 -19.01
N GLY A 151 -2.05 14.96 -20.28
CA GLY A 151 -1.49 16.20 -20.81
C GLY A 151 -2.58 17.13 -21.31
N MET A 152 -2.52 18.41 -20.96
CA MET A 152 -3.49 19.42 -21.41
C MET A 152 -2.76 20.59 -22.10
N THR A 153 -3.00 20.77 -23.40
CA THR A 153 -2.39 21.87 -24.18
C THR A 153 -3.39 22.45 -25.19
N MET A 154 -3.00 23.53 -25.87
CA MET A 154 -3.79 24.14 -26.94
C MET A 154 -3.44 23.50 -28.29
N TRP A 155 -4.46 23.18 -29.10
CA TRP A 155 -4.30 22.80 -30.50
C TRP A 155 -3.48 23.84 -31.27
N GLY A 156 -3.67 25.11 -30.92
CA GLY A 156 -3.06 26.28 -31.56
C GLY A 156 -1.54 26.38 -31.46
N THR A 157 -0.87 25.67 -30.54
CA THR A 157 0.60 25.70 -30.38
C THR A 157 1.32 24.53 -31.05
N ILE A 158 0.59 23.45 -31.36
CA ILE A 158 1.16 22.23 -31.96
C ILE A 158 1.61 22.47 -33.41
N ASN A 159 2.76 21.92 -33.80
CA ASN A 159 3.29 22.05 -35.15
C ASN A 159 2.43 21.30 -36.20
N GLU A 160 2.56 21.72 -37.46
CA GLU A 160 1.75 21.17 -38.57
C GLU A 160 1.94 19.67 -38.78
N ASP A 161 3.17 19.17 -38.64
CA ASP A 161 3.46 17.74 -38.80
C ASP A 161 2.70 16.89 -37.77
N THR A 162 2.73 17.31 -36.50
CA THR A 162 2.00 16.62 -35.43
C THR A 162 0.48 16.78 -35.61
N ARG A 163 0.01 17.96 -36.05
CA ARG A 163 -1.42 18.15 -36.38
C ARG A 163 -1.87 17.22 -37.49
N LEU A 164 -1.06 17.04 -38.53
CA LEU A 164 -1.34 16.14 -39.64
C LEU A 164 -1.35 14.68 -39.16
N GLU A 165 -0.40 14.28 -38.32
CA GLU A 165 -0.38 12.96 -37.69
C GLU A 165 -1.65 12.70 -36.87
N LEU A 166 -2.08 13.67 -36.05
CA LEU A 166 -3.29 13.59 -35.25
C LEU A 166 -4.56 13.53 -36.13
N LYS A 167 -4.61 14.30 -37.22
CA LYS A 167 -5.69 14.23 -38.22
C LYS A 167 -5.75 12.82 -38.84
N ASN A 168 -4.61 12.23 -39.18
CA ASN A 168 -4.52 10.88 -39.76
C ASN A 168 -4.87 9.77 -38.76
N ALA A 169 -4.52 9.93 -37.49
CA ALA A 169 -4.80 8.97 -36.42
C ALA A 169 -6.24 9.06 -35.87
N SER A 170 -7.04 9.99 -36.36
CA SER A 170 -8.40 10.23 -35.88
C SER A 170 -9.42 9.23 -36.42
N THR A 171 -10.41 8.87 -35.59
CA THR A 171 -11.47 7.91 -35.96
C THR A 171 -12.73 8.57 -36.54
N ASN A 172 -12.88 9.89 -36.39
CA ASN A 172 -14.02 10.67 -36.88
C ASN A 172 -13.55 11.86 -37.70
N LEU A 173 -14.09 12.01 -38.92
CA LEU A 173 -13.96 13.19 -39.76
C LEU A 173 -15.07 14.19 -39.39
N LEU A 174 -14.83 15.08 -38.42
CA LEU A 174 -15.65 16.28 -38.23
C LEU A 174 -14.93 17.50 -38.80
N LYS A 175 -15.71 18.39 -39.43
CA LYS A 175 -15.20 19.56 -40.17
C LYS A 175 -14.26 20.39 -39.29
N PRO A 176 -13.10 20.82 -39.82
CA PRO A 176 -12.20 21.69 -39.08
C PRO A 176 -12.96 22.94 -38.64
N ILE A 177 -12.83 23.32 -37.36
CA ILE A 177 -13.05 24.70 -36.95
C ILE A 177 -12.11 25.51 -37.84
N SER A 178 -12.67 26.37 -38.69
CA SER A 178 -11.93 27.07 -39.75
C SER A 178 -10.66 27.70 -39.18
N GLU A 179 -9.51 27.08 -39.46
CA GLU A 179 -8.19 27.60 -39.09
C GLU A 179 -8.03 28.94 -39.82
N ARG A 180 -8.07 30.06 -39.09
CA ARG A 180 -7.88 31.38 -39.70
C ARG A 180 -6.46 31.45 -40.24
N GLN A 181 -6.32 31.83 -41.50
CA GLN A 181 -5.02 32.07 -42.14
C GLN A 181 -4.24 33.13 -41.34
N ILE A 182 -2.98 32.82 -41.07
CA ILE A 182 -2.06 33.64 -40.30
C ILE A 182 -1.43 34.66 -41.25
N PRO A 183 -1.08 35.86 -40.79
CA PRO A 183 -0.19 36.74 -41.53
C PRO A 183 1.17 36.07 -41.77
N ASP A 184 1.77 36.25 -42.94
CA ASP A 184 3.03 35.61 -43.40
C ASP A 184 4.27 35.82 -42.48
N ASN A 185 4.14 36.56 -41.37
CA ASN A 185 5.22 37.00 -40.49
C ASN A 185 5.16 36.43 -39.05
N ALA A 186 4.32 35.44 -38.74
CA ALA A 186 4.29 34.82 -37.42
C ALA A 186 5.43 33.79 -37.23
N GLN A 187 6.15 33.86 -36.10
CA GLN A 187 7.24 32.94 -35.75
C GLN A 187 6.83 31.46 -35.86
N GLU A 188 7.74 30.65 -36.42
CA GLU A 188 7.58 29.22 -36.70
C GLU A 188 7.17 28.37 -35.48
N TYR A 189 6.13 27.57 -35.72
CA TYR A 189 5.58 26.49 -34.90
C TYR A 189 6.66 25.49 -34.48
N ASN A 190 6.77 25.17 -33.19
CA ASN A 190 7.80 24.23 -32.73
C ASN A 190 7.40 23.33 -31.54
N GLU A 191 6.12 23.26 -31.14
CA GLU A 191 5.70 22.33 -30.08
C GLU A 191 5.14 21.02 -30.65
N THR A 192 5.51 19.93 -30.00
CA THR A 192 5.01 18.58 -30.23
C THR A 192 4.34 18.08 -28.95
N ILE A 193 3.41 17.13 -29.08
CA ILE A 193 2.73 16.53 -27.92
C ILE A 193 3.58 15.43 -27.29
N GLU A 194 3.46 15.25 -25.97
CA GLU A 194 4.14 14.16 -25.27
C GLU A 194 3.42 12.82 -25.51
N ARG A 195 4.07 11.94 -26.28
CA ARG A 195 3.47 10.68 -26.75
C ARG A 195 3.40 9.60 -25.68
N ASN A 196 4.18 9.71 -24.60
CA ASN A 196 4.21 8.72 -23.53
C ASN A 196 3.09 8.92 -22.49
N HIS A 197 2.35 10.03 -22.55
CA HIS A 197 1.15 10.21 -21.72
C HIS A 197 0.06 9.19 -22.09
N THR A 198 -0.92 9.00 -21.19
CA THR A 198 -2.09 8.16 -21.49
C THR A 198 -3.14 8.90 -22.30
N HIS A 199 -3.30 10.19 -22.00
CA HIS A 199 -4.30 11.06 -22.57
C HIS A 199 -3.68 12.42 -22.92
N CYS A 200 -3.99 12.94 -24.10
CA CYS A 200 -3.66 14.30 -24.51
C CYS A 200 -4.94 15.06 -24.86
N ILE A 201 -5.27 16.08 -24.08
CA ILE A 201 -6.42 16.95 -24.30
C ILE A 201 -5.94 18.22 -24.99
N LEU A 202 -6.48 18.47 -26.18
CA LEU A 202 -6.13 19.56 -27.07
C LEU A 202 -7.29 20.55 -27.11
N PHE A 203 -7.13 21.66 -26.39
CA PHE A 203 -8.10 22.75 -26.37
C PHE A 203 -7.98 23.60 -27.63
N ASP A 204 -9.10 23.89 -28.27
CA ASP A 204 -9.16 24.62 -29.52
C ASP A 204 -9.99 25.90 -29.36
N SER A 205 -9.33 27.04 -29.42
CA SER A 205 -9.97 28.37 -29.45
C SER A 205 -10.18 28.90 -30.87
N GLY A 206 -9.74 28.15 -31.89
CA GLY A 206 -9.62 28.64 -33.26
C GLY A 206 -8.50 29.67 -33.47
N ARG A 207 -7.68 29.93 -32.44
CA ARG A 207 -6.52 30.83 -32.50
C ARG A 207 -5.23 30.03 -32.46
N LEU A 208 -4.23 30.56 -33.16
CA LEU A 208 -2.88 30.01 -33.19
C LEU A 208 -2.00 30.80 -32.21
N ASN A 209 -0.97 30.14 -31.67
CA ASN A 209 -0.01 30.72 -30.71
C ASN A 209 -0.63 31.18 -29.38
N GLU A 210 -1.81 30.68 -29.05
CA GLU A 210 -2.40 30.85 -27.73
C GLU A 210 -1.97 29.66 -26.85
N TYR A 211 -1.19 29.94 -25.81
CA TYR A 211 -0.80 28.94 -24.82
C TYR A 211 -1.95 28.64 -23.87
N LEU A 212 -2.05 27.38 -23.42
CA LEU A 212 -3.03 27.02 -22.40
C LEU A 212 -2.64 27.71 -21.09
N SER A 213 -3.54 28.51 -20.54
CA SER A 213 -3.34 29.05 -19.18
C SER A 213 -3.29 27.91 -18.16
N ASP A 214 -2.35 28.00 -17.22
CA ASP A 214 -2.27 27.11 -16.07
C ASP A 214 -3.61 27.07 -15.30
N SER A 215 -4.35 28.18 -15.27
CA SER A 215 -5.68 28.29 -14.67
C SER A 215 -6.71 27.36 -15.35
N GLN A 216 -6.61 27.13 -16.67
CA GLN A 216 -7.50 26.21 -17.38
C GLN A 216 -7.33 24.77 -16.87
N ARG A 217 -6.08 24.32 -16.74
CA ARG A 217 -5.74 22.99 -16.21
C ARG A 217 -6.18 22.87 -14.75
N HIS A 218 -5.95 23.91 -13.94
CA HIS A 218 -6.39 23.93 -12.55
C HIS A 218 -7.93 23.83 -12.40
N ARG A 219 -8.72 24.42 -13.32
CA ARG A 219 -10.20 24.26 -13.31
C ARG A 219 -10.64 22.80 -13.46
N PHE A 220 -9.92 21.99 -14.22
CA PHE A 220 -10.18 20.54 -14.29
C PHE A 220 -9.93 19.85 -12.95
N VAL A 221 -8.85 20.22 -12.25
CA VAL A 221 -8.55 19.68 -10.89
C VAL A 221 -9.61 20.13 -9.88
N ILE A 222 -10.13 21.35 -9.98
CA ILE A 222 -11.28 21.79 -9.17
C ILE A 222 -12.47 20.87 -9.39
N GLU A 223 -12.85 20.64 -10.65
CA GLU A 223 -13.99 19.79 -10.98
C GLU A 223 -13.81 18.36 -10.49
N ALA A 224 -12.62 17.78 -10.69
CA ALA A 224 -12.34 16.40 -10.30
C ALA A 224 -12.37 16.18 -8.77
N CYS A 225 -12.13 17.22 -7.99
CA CYS A 225 -12.18 17.21 -6.52
C CYS A 225 -13.54 17.66 -5.95
N LYS A 226 -14.56 17.91 -6.77
CA LYS A 226 -15.90 18.22 -6.24
C LYS A 226 -16.50 16.97 -5.61
N ASP A 227 -16.86 17.09 -4.33
CA ASP A 227 -17.57 16.04 -3.60
C ASP A 227 -19.01 15.93 -4.12
N THR A 228 -19.21 15.10 -5.14
CA THR A 228 -20.57 14.75 -5.60
C THR A 228 -21.09 13.48 -4.92
N ASP A 229 -20.20 12.66 -4.37
CA ASP A 229 -20.54 11.39 -3.71
C ASP A 229 -19.93 11.41 -2.30
N ASN A 230 -20.78 11.32 -1.26
CA ASN A 230 -20.34 11.32 0.14
C ASN A 230 -19.36 10.20 0.51
N ASN A 231 -19.05 9.27 -0.40
CA ASN A 231 -18.23 8.09 -0.16
C ASN A 231 -16.78 8.16 -0.67
N HIS A 232 -16.36 9.19 -1.41
CA HIS A 232 -14.98 9.26 -1.96
C HIS A 232 -14.40 10.67 -1.95
N THR A 233 -13.29 10.89 -1.23
CA THR A 233 -12.59 12.18 -1.20
C THR A 233 -11.42 12.14 -2.19
N CYS A 234 -11.35 13.08 -3.15
CA CYS A 234 -10.23 13.15 -4.09
C CYS A 234 -9.21 14.19 -3.61
N TYR A 235 -8.03 13.74 -3.17
CA TYR A 235 -6.94 14.64 -2.81
C TYR A 235 -6.28 15.21 -4.06
N ALA A 236 -5.91 16.49 -4.03
CA ALA A 236 -5.13 17.12 -5.10
C ALA A 236 -3.89 17.79 -4.51
N VAL A 237 -2.73 17.49 -5.09
CA VAL A 237 -1.45 18.08 -4.72
C VAL A 237 -0.87 18.81 -5.93
N THR A 238 -0.55 20.08 -5.75
CA THR A 238 0.15 20.88 -6.76
C THR A 238 1.64 20.77 -6.55
N ILE A 239 2.37 20.30 -7.57
CA ILE A 239 3.83 20.13 -7.50
C ILE A 239 4.48 21.16 -8.43
N ILE A 240 5.35 22.01 -7.89
CA ILE A 240 6.10 23.01 -8.67
C ILE A 240 7.54 22.55 -8.86
N VAL A 241 7.94 22.40 -10.11
CA VAL A 241 9.31 22.05 -10.54
C VAL A 241 9.82 23.12 -11.50
N GLY A 242 10.82 23.88 -11.09
CA GLY A 242 11.18 25.10 -11.78
C GLY A 242 10.01 26.09 -11.72
N GLY A 243 9.22 26.13 -12.79
CA GLY A 243 8.00 26.93 -12.89
C GLY A 243 8.26 28.35 -13.38
N ASP A 244 7.22 28.94 -13.95
CA ASP A 244 7.21 30.31 -14.46
C ASP A 244 6.30 31.19 -13.58
N LEU A 245 6.41 32.52 -13.71
CA LEU A 245 5.61 33.45 -12.91
C LEU A 245 4.09 33.34 -13.16
N SER A 246 3.66 32.74 -14.28
CA SER A 246 2.26 32.43 -14.57
C SER A 246 1.66 31.47 -13.54
N SER A 247 2.44 30.51 -13.04
CA SER A 247 1.97 29.50 -12.09
C SER A 247 1.62 30.09 -10.73
N LEU A 248 2.03 31.33 -10.41
CA LEU A 248 1.61 32.05 -9.19
C LEU A 248 0.09 32.21 -9.09
N GLU A 249 -0.63 32.32 -10.22
CA GLU A 249 -2.09 32.40 -10.22
C GLU A 249 -2.72 31.11 -9.70
N VAL A 250 -2.21 29.96 -10.17
CA VAL A 250 -2.66 28.65 -9.72
C VAL A 250 -2.36 28.44 -8.24
N LEU A 251 -1.18 28.85 -7.77
CA LEU A 251 -0.83 28.74 -6.35
C LEU A 251 -1.76 29.55 -5.45
N GLN A 252 -2.21 30.73 -5.90
CA GLN A 252 -3.19 31.51 -5.16
C GLN A 252 -4.55 30.80 -5.09
N ASN A 253 -5.01 30.24 -6.22
CA ASN A 253 -6.25 29.47 -6.25
C ASN A 253 -6.16 28.20 -5.38
N ASP A 254 -5.02 27.49 -5.41
CA ASP A 254 -4.78 26.33 -4.55
C ASP A 254 -4.83 26.70 -3.07
N ILE A 255 -4.25 27.85 -2.68
CA ILE A 255 -4.35 28.36 -1.31
C ILE A 255 -5.80 28.64 -0.91
N GLU A 256 -6.57 29.29 -1.77
CA GLU A 256 -8.00 29.56 -1.52
C GLU A 256 -8.80 28.26 -1.35
N GLN A 257 -8.45 27.21 -2.09
CA GLN A 257 -9.03 25.87 -1.98
C GLN A 257 -8.37 24.99 -0.89
N LYS A 258 -7.46 25.58 -0.09
CA LYS A 258 -6.67 24.92 0.95
C LYS A 258 -5.94 23.65 0.43
N ARG A 259 -5.37 23.68 -0.77
CA ARG A 259 -4.71 22.54 -1.39
C ARG A 259 -3.21 22.50 -1.08
N PRO A 260 -2.65 21.33 -0.76
CA PRO A 260 -1.21 21.17 -0.55
C PRO A 260 -0.41 21.51 -1.81
N ILE A 261 0.66 22.29 -1.61
CA ILE A 261 1.62 22.69 -2.62
C ILE A 261 2.99 22.11 -2.22
N VAL A 262 3.60 21.35 -3.12
CA VAL A 262 4.95 20.77 -2.96
C VAL A 262 5.92 21.50 -3.88
N LEU A 263 6.96 22.08 -3.30
CA LEU A 263 8.03 22.81 -3.98
C LEU A 263 9.28 21.92 -4.07
N ILE A 264 9.77 21.65 -5.27
CA ILE A 264 10.99 20.86 -5.47
C ILE A 264 12.22 21.78 -5.43
N GLN A 265 12.92 21.82 -4.29
CA GLN A 265 14.12 22.64 -4.12
C GLN A 265 15.27 22.11 -4.98
N GLY A 266 16.02 23.02 -5.59
CA GLY A 266 17.12 22.74 -6.52
C GLY A 266 16.67 22.57 -7.98
N SER A 267 15.38 22.77 -8.27
CA SER A 267 14.84 22.74 -9.64
C SER A 267 14.86 24.11 -10.34
N GLY A 268 15.26 25.18 -9.66
CA GLY A 268 15.39 26.53 -10.20
C GLY A 268 14.10 27.36 -10.18
N ARG A 269 14.19 28.58 -10.71
CA ARG A 269 13.07 29.50 -10.99
C ARG A 269 12.10 29.68 -9.82
N LEU A 270 10.78 29.57 -10.05
CA LEU A 270 9.74 29.85 -9.06
C LEU A 270 9.83 28.92 -7.84
N ALA A 271 10.12 27.63 -8.06
CA ALA A 271 10.24 26.63 -7.01
C ALA A 271 11.30 27.04 -5.97
N ASP A 272 12.49 27.45 -6.43
CA ASP A 272 13.57 27.87 -5.55
C ASP A 272 13.34 29.26 -4.92
N VAL A 273 12.67 30.18 -5.62
CA VAL A 273 12.24 31.45 -5.01
C VAL A 273 11.35 31.17 -3.79
N LEU A 274 10.32 30.35 -3.96
CA LEU A 274 9.39 30.04 -2.87
C LEU A 274 10.04 29.18 -1.79
N ALA A 275 10.82 28.15 -2.17
CA ALA A 275 11.49 27.27 -1.22
C ALA A 275 12.46 28.04 -0.31
N MET A 276 13.26 28.95 -0.89
CA MET A 276 14.18 29.79 -0.12
C MET A 276 13.44 30.69 0.87
N LEU A 277 12.34 31.32 0.44
CA LEU A 277 11.56 32.22 1.30
C LEU A 277 10.83 31.44 2.41
N VAL A 278 10.26 30.27 2.11
CA VAL A 278 9.63 29.40 3.11
C VAL A 278 10.65 28.97 4.16
N GLU A 279 11.84 28.50 3.75
CA GLU A 279 12.88 28.07 4.69
C GLU A 279 13.42 29.19 5.59
N GLN A 280 13.56 30.40 5.04
CA GLN A 280 13.97 31.58 5.82
C GLN A 280 12.94 31.91 6.91
N THR A 281 11.64 31.78 6.60
CA THR A 281 10.59 31.98 7.60
C THR A 281 10.53 30.89 8.67
N SER A 282 11.01 29.68 8.39
CA SER A 282 11.07 28.56 9.35
C SER A 282 12.31 28.60 10.26
N ASN A 283 13.46 29.05 9.76
CA ASN A 283 14.74 29.07 10.50
C ASN A 283 14.93 30.30 11.41
N SER A 284 13.93 31.19 11.50
CA SER A 284 13.98 32.38 12.35
C SER A 284 13.80 32.01 13.83
N ASP A 285 14.89 31.60 14.48
CA ASP A 285 15.02 31.04 15.83
C ASP A 285 14.55 31.90 17.03
N ARG A 286 13.72 32.94 16.86
CA ARG A 286 13.28 33.79 17.99
C ARG A 286 11.89 34.38 17.77
N ASN A 287 10.86 33.81 18.42
CA ASN A 287 9.60 34.43 18.89
C ASN A 287 8.83 35.43 18.01
N GLN A 288 9.19 35.61 16.73
CA GLN A 288 8.51 36.44 15.75
C GLN A 288 8.71 35.76 14.39
N HIS A 289 7.71 35.02 13.95
CA HIS A 289 7.65 34.39 12.63
C HIS A 289 7.41 35.44 11.53
N GLN A 290 8.26 36.45 11.41
CA GLN A 290 8.02 37.56 10.49
C GLN A 290 7.93 37.07 9.03
N ASN A 291 6.87 37.50 8.34
CA ASN A 291 6.72 37.28 6.90
C ASN A 291 7.85 37.96 6.12
N PRO A 292 8.28 37.39 4.98
CA PRO A 292 9.45 37.87 4.27
C PRO A 292 9.24 39.31 3.79
N SER A 293 10.28 40.12 3.94
CA SER A 293 10.22 41.52 3.59
C SER A 293 10.04 41.72 2.08
N LYS A 294 9.47 42.85 1.70
CA LYS A 294 9.33 43.24 0.28
C LYS A 294 10.68 43.23 -0.46
N GLN A 295 11.78 43.48 0.24
CA GLN A 295 13.12 43.50 -0.34
C GLN A 295 13.67 42.08 -0.52
N GLU A 296 13.47 41.18 0.44
CA GLU A 296 13.88 39.76 0.32
C GLU A 296 13.20 39.08 -0.87
N ILE A 297 11.89 39.27 -1.05
CA ILE A 297 11.15 38.68 -2.18
C ILE A 297 11.70 39.21 -3.51
N GLU A 298 12.01 40.50 -3.58
CA GLU A 298 12.56 41.11 -4.79
C GLU A 298 13.98 40.61 -5.09
N GLN A 299 14.83 40.46 -4.06
CA GLN A 299 16.16 39.87 -4.19
C GLN A 299 16.08 38.42 -4.69
N ALA A 300 15.16 37.62 -4.14
CA ALA A 300 14.90 36.26 -4.57
C ALA A 300 14.47 36.21 -6.05
N LEU A 301 13.48 37.02 -6.43
CA LEU A 301 13.01 37.11 -7.81
C LEU A 301 14.13 37.51 -8.77
N ARG A 302 14.92 38.54 -8.45
CA ARG A 302 16.02 39.00 -9.31
C ARG A 302 17.15 37.98 -9.42
N ARG A 303 17.38 37.18 -8.38
CA ARG A 303 18.37 36.09 -8.40
C ARG A 303 17.99 34.97 -9.37
N PHE A 304 16.73 34.53 -9.34
CA PHE A 304 16.26 33.38 -10.12
C PHE A 304 15.62 33.76 -11.47
N TYR A 305 15.27 35.03 -11.66
CA TYR A 305 14.80 35.62 -12.91
C TYR A 305 15.60 36.90 -13.23
N PRO A 306 16.83 36.81 -13.76
CA PRO A 306 17.66 37.99 -14.02
C PRO A 306 17.09 38.94 -15.08
N SER A 307 16.34 38.41 -16.05
CA SER A 307 15.84 39.14 -17.23
C SER A 307 14.37 39.57 -17.13
N VAL A 308 13.76 39.51 -15.95
CA VAL A 308 12.34 39.84 -15.76
C VAL A 308 12.10 41.36 -15.74
N SER A 309 10.95 41.80 -16.26
CA SER A 309 10.57 43.21 -16.24
C SER A 309 10.23 43.70 -14.82
N ASN A 310 10.44 44.99 -14.53
CA ASN A 310 10.09 45.55 -13.23
C ASN A 310 8.59 45.49 -12.93
N SER A 311 7.72 45.56 -13.94
CA SER A 311 6.27 45.40 -13.78
C SER A 311 5.91 43.98 -13.34
N ASP A 312 6.54 42.96 -13.93
CA ASP A 312 6.29 41.56 -13.58
C ASP A 312 6.82 41.23 -12.18
N VAL A 313 7.98 41.79 -11.80
CA VAL A 313 8.50 41.68 -10.42
C VAL A 313 7.51 42.27 -9.43
N SER A 314 6.97 43.46 -9.71
CA SER A 314 6.02 44.12 -8.80
C SER A 314 4.73 43.30 -8.61
N THR A 315 4.26 42.64 -9.67
CA THR A 315 3.07 41.78 -9.64
C THR A 315 3.37 40.46 -8.95
N ALA A 316 4.46 39.78 -9.30
CA ALA A 316 4.90 38.55 -8.67
C ALA A 316 5.14 38.73 -7.18
N LYS A 317 5.79 39.82 -6.76
CA LYS A 317 6.00 40.19 -5.37
C LYS A 317 4.70 40.29 -4.58
N ARG A 318 3.68 40.97 -5.12
CA ARG A 318 2.35 41.06 -4.47
C ARG A 318 1.70 39.68 -4.33
N ARG A 319 1.81 38.81 -5.34
CA ARG A 319 1.25 37.45 -5.30
C ARG A 319 1.98 36.56 -4.28
N ILE A 320 3.32 36.57 -4.29
CA ILE A 320 4.16 35.82 -3.34
C ILE A 320 3.88 36.25 -1.89
N GLN A 321 3.71 37.55 -1.63
CA GLN A 321 3.35 38.03 -0.30
C GLN A 321 2.03 37.46 0.23
N LYS A 322 1.03 37.27 -0.64
CA LYS A 322 -0.24 36.62 -0.27
C LYS A 322 -0.03 35.12 -0.03
N ILE A 323 0.76 34.46 -0.88
CA ILE A 323 1.06 33.03 -0.77
C ILE A 323 1.78 32.71 0.56
N LEU A 324 2.73 33.55 0.97
CA LEU A 324 3.60 33.32 2.14
C LEU A 324 3.04 33.86 3.47
N GLN A 325 1.74 34.18 3.54
CA GLN A 325 1.10 34.57 4.80
C GLN A 325 1.18 33.43 5.82
N GLU A 326 1.24 33.78 7.12
CA GLU A 326 1.36 32.79 8.22
C GLU A 326 0.27 31.73 8.16
N GLU A 327 -0.97 32.14 7.88
CA GLU A 327 -2.13 31.26 7.74
C GLU A 327 -1.98 30.20 6.64
N ASN A 328 -1.14 30.44 5.63
CA ASN A 328 -0.99 29.53 4.48
C ASN A 328 0.20 28.58 4.61
N ARG A 329 1.04 28.73 5.65
CA ARG A 329 2.31 27.99 5.77
C ARG A 329 2.12 26.48 5.81
N TYR A 330 1.03 25.99 6.41
CA TYR A 330 0.73 24.56 6.48
C TYR A 330 0.39 23.93 5.12
N LEU A 331 0.16 24.75 4.08
CA LEU A 331 -0.08 24.29 2.70
C LEU A 331 1.21 24.20 1.87
N LEU A 332 2.30 24.83 2.31
CA LEU A 332 3.55 24.95 1.55
C LEU A 332 4.58 23.96 2.07
N HIS A 333 4.93 22.97 1.25
CA HIS A 333 5.87 21.91 1.62
C HIS A 333 7.08 21.93 0.69
N VAL A 334 8.28 21.99 1.24
CA VAL A 334 9.53 22.00 0.46
C VAL A 334 10.16 20.62 0.51
N PHE A 335 10.40 20.02 -0.66
CA PHE A 335 11.24 18.83 -0.79
C PHE A 335 12.70 19.25 -1.02
N SER A 336 13.61 18.72 -0.21
CA SER A 336 15.04 18.94 -0.31
C SER A 336 15.82 17.63 -0.29
N MET A 337 16.69 17.41 -1.29
CA MET A 337 17.56 16.22 -1.39
C MET A 337 18.48 16.01 -0.19
N ASN A 338 18.73 17.06 0.59
CA ASN A 338 19.64 17.02 1.74
C ASN A 338 18.93 16.64 3.05
N ARG A 339 17.61 16.88 3.14
CA ARG A 339 16.84 16.70 4.38
C ARG A 339 15.81 15.59 4.29
N ASP A 340 15.15 15.46 3.14
CA ASP A 340 14.04 14.54 2.95
C ASP A 340 14.52 13.21 2.39
N LYS A 341 13.81 12.13 2.76
CA LYS A 341 14.16 10.77 2.33
C LYS A 341 13.85 10.56 0.84
N ASN A 342 12.68 11.02 0.39
CA ASN A 342 12.19 10.91 -0.99
C ASN A 342 10.98 11.83 -1.22
N VAL A 343 10.62 12.04 -2.49
CA VAL A 343 9.51 12.93 -2.88
C VAL A 343 8.14 12.35 -2.48
N VAL A 344 7.98 11.02 -2.48
CA VAL A 344 6.71 10.35 -2.10
C VAL A 344 6.30 10.72 -0.67
N GLU A 345 7.24 10.64 0.26
CA GLU A 345 7.04 11.00 1.65
C GLU A 345 6.66 12.48 1.81
N THR A 346 7.28 13.39 1.05
CA THR A 346 6.92 14.81 1.11
C THR A 346 5.52 15.08 0.56
N ILE A 347 5.12 14.43 -0.55
CA ILE A 347 3.75 14.50 -1.07
C ILE A 347 2.77 14.00 0.00
N PHE A 348 3.08 12.89 0.67
CA PHE A 348 2.21 12.34 1.70
C PHE A 348 2.09 13.28 2.90
N LYS A 349 3.22 13.76 3.42
CA LYS A 349 3.26 14.73 4.53
C LYS A 349 2.43 15.95 4.20
N ALA A 350 2.48 16.42 2.96
CA ALA A 350 1.67 17.55 2.51
C ALA A 350 0.17 17.26 2.64
N ILE A 351 -0.30 16.12 2.13
CA ILE A 351 -1.70 15.70 2.26
C ILE A 351 -2.11 15.57 3.73
N LEU A 352 -1.26 14.93 4.55
CA LEU A 352 -1.54 14.68 5.97
C LEU A 352 -1.67 15.98 6.77
N ILE A 353 -0.68 16.88 6.68
CA ILE A 353 -0.65 18.13 7.43
C ILE A 353 -1.81 19.02 7.00
N THR A 354 -2.05 19.15 5.69
CA THR A 354 -3.14 19.99 5.19
C THR A 354 -4.51 19.48 5.60
N THR A 355 -4.75 18.17 5.55
CA THR A 355 -6.04 17.59 5.97
C THR A 355 -6.25 17.76 7.47
N LYS A 356 -5.22 17.55 8.29
CA LYS A 356 -5.31 17.77 9.75
C LYS A 356 -5.63 19.21 10.11
N GLU A 357 -4.98 20.19 9.49
CA GLU A 357 -5.26 21.60 9.75
C GLU A 357 -6.64 22.04 9.24
N LYS A 358 -7.12 21.49 8.11
CA LYS A 358 -8.51 21.69 7.66
C LYS A 358 -9.51 21.23 8.72
N ASN A 359 -9.34 20.00 9.22
CA ASN A 359 -10.25 19.41 10.20
C ASN A 359 -10.26 20.19 11.52
N LYS A 360 -9.13 20.78 11.94
CA LYS A 360 -9.06 21.65 13.13
C LYS A 360 -9.88 22.94 12.97
N VAL A 361 -9.64 23.70 11.91
CA VAL A 361 -10.32 24.99 11.66
C VAL A 361 -11.82 24.80 11.54
N GLU A 362 -12.24 23.67 10.99
CA GLU A 362 -13.64 23.29 10.83
C GLU A 362 -14.33 22.94 12.16
N HIS A 363 -13.62 22.38 13.14
CA HIS A 363 -14.16 22.05 14.45
C HIS A 363 -14.55 23.27 15.31
N ASP A 364 -13.97 24.44 15.06
CA ASP A 364 -14.15 25.66 15.85
C ASP A 364 -15.42 26.47 15.47
N GLN A 365 -16.01 26.25 14.29
CA GLN A 365 -17.11 27.07 13.73
C GLN A 365 -18.55 26.59 14.06
N LYS A 366 -18.75 25.84 15.17
CA LYS A 366 -19.96 25.00 15.39
C LYS A 366 -21.33 25.72 15.49
N ASN A 367 -22.25 25.30 14.61
CA ASN A 367 -23.69 25.16 14.86
C ASN A 367 -24.05 23.69 15.22
N LYS A 368 -25.05 23.45 16.08
CA LYS A 368 -25.33 22.11 16.66
C LYS A 368 -25.73 21.01 15.67
N ASN A 369 -26.42 21.33 14.56
CA ASN A 369 -26.89 20.31 13.60
C ASN A 369 -25.87 20.03 12.48
N GLU A 370 -25.07 21.03 12.08
CA GLU A 370 -23.99 20.87 11.07
C GLU A 370 -22.79 20.11 11.64
N ALA A 371 -22.59 20.16 12.97
CA ALA A 371 -21.49 19.50 13.66
C ALA A 371 -21.46 17.97 13.46
N LEU A 372 -22.63 17.31 13.43
CA LEU A 372 -22.69 15.84 13.32
C LEU A 372 -22.34 15.35 11.91
N GLU A 373 -22.81 16.03 10.86
CA GLU A 373 -22.46 15.70 9.48
C GLU A 373 -20.98 15.99 9.19
N GLN A 374 -20.47 17.09 9.75
CA GLN A 374 -19.06 17.45 9.63
C GLN A 374 -18.14 16.46 10.35
N GLU A 375 -18.49 16.02 11.56
CA GLU A 375 -17.72 15.01 12.29
C GLU A 375 -17.71 13.64 11.56
N LYS A 376 -18.80 13.29 10.86
CA LYS A 376 -18.82 12.12 9.98
C LYS A 376 -17.87 12.28 8.79
N ARG A 377 -17.80 13.48 8.20
CA ARG A 377 -16.90 13.78 7.07
C ARG A 377 -15.42 13.74 7.49
N CYS A 378 -15.07 14.39 8.59
CA CYS A 378 -13.71 14.36 9.14
C CYS A 378 -13.24 12.93 9.42
N ARG A 379 -14.09 12.09 10.04
CA ARG A 379 -13.79 10.67 10.28
C ARG A 379 -13.49 9.92 9.00
N LYS A 380 -14.33 10.11 7.98
CA LYS A 380 -14.15 9.45 6.69
C LYS A 380 -12.84 9.87 6.01
N ASP A 381 -12.49 11.15 6.08
CA ASP A 381 -11.21 11.62 5.54
C ASP A 381 -10.02 11.01 6.29
N GLU A 382 -10.12 10.82 7.62
CA GLU A 382 -9.10 10.14 8.41
C GLU A 382 -8.97 8.65 8.04
N ASP A 383 -10.08 7.93 7.87
CA ASP A 383 -10.07 6.53 7.45
C ASP A 383 -9.43 6.37 6.06
N GLN A 384 -9.76 7.28 5.12
CA GLN A 384 -9.16 7.28 3.79
C GLN A 384 -7.66 7.61 3.82
N LEU A 385 -7.22 8.50 4.72
CA LEU A 385 -5.80 8.77 4.93
C LEU A 385 -5.07 7.53 5.48
N VAL A 386 -5.69 6.76 6.38
CA VAL A 386 -5.12 5.50 6.85
C VAL A 386 -4.92 4.53 5.70
N ASP A 387 -5.94 4.33 4.85
CA ASP A 387 -5.81 3.46 3.68
C ASP A 387 -4.67 3.90 2.75
N LEU A 388 -4.52 5.22 2.54
CA LEU A 388 -3.41 5.78 1.79
C LEU A 388 -2.04 5.50 2.46
N THR A 389 -1.90 5.64 3.78
CA THR A 389 -0.64 5.30 4.48
C THR A 389 -0.26 3.83 4.28
N LEU A 390 -1.26 2.94 4.29
CA LEU A 390 -1.07 1.51 4.07
C LEU A 390 -0.70 1.21 2.62
N GLU A 391 -1.25 1.92 1.64
CA GLU A 391 -0.85 1.80 0.23
C GLU A 391 0.57 2.29 -0.01
N TRP A 392 0.97 3.37 0.67
CA TRP A 392 2.28 4.00 0.46
C TRP A 392 3.38 3.44 1.35
N ASN A 393 3.05 2.48 2.23
CA ASN A 393 3.95 1.93 3.23
C ASN A 393 4.59 3.03 4.11
N TYR A 394 3.83 4.08 4.41
CA TYR A 394 4.33 5.26 5.14
C TYR A 394 3.93 5.22 6.62
N PHE A 395 4.73 4.48 7.40
CA PHE A 395 4.46 4.25 8.82
C PHE A 395 4.49 5.53 9.68
N ASP A 396 5.43 6.43 9.41
CA ASP A 396 5.60 7.67 10.18
C ASP A 396 4.34 8.56 10.13
N GLY A 397 3.59 8.52 9.02
CA GLY A 397 2.33 9.26 8.86
C GLY A 397 1.11 8.55 9.42
N PHE A 398 1.18 7.24 9.59
CA PHE A 398 0.10 6.41 10.13
C PHE A 398 -0.09 6.63 11.64
N LEU A 399 1.00 6.63 12.39
CA LEU A 399 0.96 6.68 13.86
C LEU A 399 0.20 7.92 14.41
N PRO A 400 0.42 9.15 13.90
CA PRO A 400 -0.30 10.32 14.37
C PRO A 400 -1.78 10.34 14.01
N ILE A 401 -2.24 9.54 13.04
CA ILE A 401 -3.67 9.42 12.68
C ILE A 401 -4.34 8.49 13.67
N LEU A 402 -3.74 7.32 13.90
CA LEU A 402 -4.27 6.32 14.84
C LEU A 402 -4.37 6.88 16.28
N GLN A 403 -3.39 7.69 16.70
CA GLN A 403 -3.39 8.33 18.02
C GLN A 403 -4.47 9.41 18.19
N ALA A 404 -4.98 9.98 17.09
CA ALA A 404 -5.98 11.04 17.14
C ALA A 404 -7.42 10.51 17.35
N GLN A 405 -7.64 9.19 17.22
CA GLN A 405 -8.96 8.57 17.40
C GLN A 405 -9.41 8.63 18.87
N GLN A 406 -10.57 9.22 19.11
CA GLN A 406 -11.09 9.51 20.46
C GLN A 406 -12.02 8.43 21.03
N ASP A 407 -12.68 7.64 20.19
CA ASP A 407 -13.65 6.60 20.60
C ASP A 407 -12.97 5.22 20.67
N GLU A 408 -12.94 4.60 21.86
CA GLU A 408 -12.28 3.32 22.09
C GLU A 408 -12.87 2.16 21.29
N ILE A 409 -14.20 2.12 21.10
CA ILE A 409 -14.85 1.01 20.39
C ILE A 409 -14.53 1.09 18.89
N MET A 410 -14.69 2.28 18.32
CA MET A 410 -14.36 2.53 16.91
C MET A 410 -12.87 2.34 16.64
N LYS A 411 -12.01 2.77 17.57
CA LYS A 411 -10.57 2.55 17.49
C LYS A 411 -10.24 1.07 17.40
N ILE A 412 -10.82 0.22 18.26
CA ILE A 412 -10.61 -1.23 18.21
C ILE A 412 -11.05 -1.81 16.87
N GLN A 413 -12.23 -1.42 16.36
CA GLN A 413 -12.72 -1.90 15.05
C GLN A 413 -11.81 -1.48 13.89
N ASN A 414 -11.35 -0.23 13.90
CA ASN A 414 -10.43 0.29 12.90
C ASN A 414 -9.05 -0.38 13.01
N GLU A 415 -8.53 -0.63 14.21
CA GLU A 415 -7.28 -1.38 14.41
C GLU A 415 -7.38 -2.82 13.88
N ILE A 416 -8.51 -3.51 14.08
CA ILE A 416 -8.79 -4.83 13.48
C ILE A 416 -8.72 -4.75 11.96
N MET A 417 -9.48 -3.84 11.34
CA MET A 417 -9.52 -3.67 9.88
C MET A 417 -8.13 -3.32 9.32
N ASN A 418 -7.42 -2.42 9.99
CA ASN A 418 -6.09 -1.97 9.59
C ASN A 418 -5.07 -3.11 9.66
N LEU A 419 -5.07 -3.89 10.74
CA LEU A 419 -4.18 -5.04 10.87
C LEU A 419 -4.47 -6.08 9.78
N GLU A 420 -5.74 -6.36 9.50
CA GLU A 420 -6.14 -7.26 8.41
C GLU A 420 -5.58 -6.79 7.07
N ASN A 421 -5.71 -5.50 6.77
CA ASN A 421 -5.15 -4.88 5.57
C ASN A 421 -3.61 -4.92 5.53
N CYS A 422 -2.94 -4.77 6.69
CA CYS A 422 -1.49 -4.89 6.80
C CYS A 422 -1.00 -6.29 6.42
N PHE A 423 -1.70 -7.34 6.86
CA PHE A 423 -1.42 -8.72 6.45
C PHE A 423 -1.68 -8.92 4.95
N LYS A 424 -2.85 -8.50 4.44
CA LYS A 424 -3.18 -8.62 3.01
C LYS A 424 -2.14 -7.96 2.09
N LYS A 425 -1.57 -6.82 2.51
CA LYS A 425 -0.58 -6.03 1.75
C LYS A 425 0.89 -6.31 2.11
N ASN A 426 1.16 -7.23 3.06
CA ASN A 426 2.49 -7.54 3.57
C ASN A 426 3.27 -6.28 4.07
N ARG A 427 2.64 -5.50 4.95
CA ARG A 427 3.26 -4.29 5.55
C ARG A 427 3.91 -4.63 6.88
N SER A 428 5.12 -5.20 6.83
CA SER A 428 5.82 -5.77 8.00
C SER A 428 5.97 -4.79 9.18
N THR A 429 6.34 -3.53 8.92
CA THR A 429 6.52 -2.50 9.97
C THR A 429 5.22 -2.17 10.71
N PHE A 430 4.09 -2.17 9.99
CA PHE A 430 2.77 -1.93 10.58
C PHE A 430 2.33 -3.15 11.39
N ILE A 431 2.55 -4.37 10.86
CA ILE A 431 2.27 -5.62 11.58
C ILE A 431 3.06 -5.67 12.90
N GLU A 432 4.35 -5.33 12.87
CA GLU A 432 5.20 -5.26 14.06
C GLU A 432 4.64 -4.29 15.10
N TYR A 433 4.25 -3.08 14.68
CA TYR A 433 3.65 -2.10 15.58
C TYR A 433 2.41 -2.65 16.29
N PHE A 434 1.44 -3.19 15.55
CA PHE A 434 0.21 -3.72 16.15
C PHE A 434 0.49 -4.87 17.14
N LEU A 435 1.40 -5.78 16.78
CA LEU A 435 1.76 -6.90 17.66
C LEU A 435 2.50 -6.46 18.93
N ILE A 436 3.36 -5.43 18.85
CA ILE A 436 4.06 -4.84 20.01
C ILE A 436 3.09 -4.04 20.88
N SER A 437 2.13 -3.34 20.27
CA SER A 437 1.06 -2.62 20.97
C SER A 437 0.09 -3.53 21.73
N GLY A 438 0.26 -4.86 21.64
CA GLY A 438 -0.52 -5.84 22.38
C GLY A 438 -1.80 -6.26 21.68
N PHE A 439 -2.01 -5.85 20.43
CA PHE A 439 -3.16 -6.26 19.65
C PHE A 439 -3.13 -7.78 19.44
N ASP A 440 -4.24 -8.45 19.75
CA ASP A 440 -4.34 -9.89 19.62
C ASP A 440 -4.84 -10.29 18.23
N PRO A 441 -4.06 -10.99 17.40
CA PRO A 441 -4.51 -11.46 16.08
C PRO A 441 -5.72 -12.38 16.12
N SER A 442 -6.06 -12.94 17.29
CA SER A 442 -7.30 -13.70 17.47
C SER A 442 -8.56 -12.88 17.20
N THR A 443 -8.49 -11.56 17.37
CA THR A 443 -9.60 -10.63 17.11
C THR A 443 -9.92 -10.45 15.63
N LEU A 444 -9.03 -10.87 14.72
CA LEU A 444 -9.27 -10.84 13.27
C LEU A 444 -10.31 -11.87 12.81
N ILE A 445 -10.68 -12.81 13.69
CA ILE A 445 -11.57 -13.92 13.38
C ILE A 445 -12.80 -13.78 14.28
N GLU A 446 -13.98 -13.69 13.67
CA GLU A 446 -15.24 -13.75 14.43
C GLU A 446 -15.26 -15.06 15.24
N LYS A 447 -15.47 -14.94 16.55
CA LYS A 447 -15.29 -16.01 17.55
C LYS A 447 -16.18 -17.24 17.36
N ASP A 448 -17.09 -17.22 16.38
CA ASP A 448 -18.20 -18.17 16.29
C ASP A 448 -18.17 -19.08 15.05
N ASP A 449 -17.16 -19.01 14.16
CA ASP A 449 -17.15 -19.87 12.97
C ASP A 449 -15.75 -20.33 12.50
N ILE A 450 -15.44 -21.63 12.73
CA ILE A 450 -14.23 -22.31 12.23
C ILE A 450 -14.13 -22.24 10.69
N SER A 451 -15.28 -22.19 9.99
CA SER A 451 -15.29 -22.05 8.53
C SER A 451 -14.81 -20.66 8.10
N CYS A 452 -15.10 -19.60 8.88
CA CYS A 452 -14.59 -18.26 8.66
C CYS A 452 -13.07 -18.20 8.84
N TYR A 453 -12.51 -18.88 9.84
CA TYR A 453 -11.06 -18.94 10.04
C TYR A 453 -10.32 -19.60 8.86
N GLN A 454 -10.78 -20.79 8.44
CA GLN A 454 -10.15 -21.50 7.32
C GLN A 454 -10.27 -20.72 6.02
N LYS A 455 -11.42 -20.05 5.81
CA LYS A 455 -11.64 -19.14 4.68
C LYS A 455 -10.70 -17.94 4.72
N PHE A 456 -10.52 -17.32 5.88
CA PHE A 456 -9.60 -16.18 6.07
C PHE A 456 -8.15 -16.57 5.72
N ILE A 457 -7.65 -17.68 6.27
CA ILE A 457 -6.30 -18.15 5.96
C ILE A 457 -6.16 -18.45 4.47
N LEU A 458 -7.10 -19.19 3.87
CA LEU A 458 -7.09 -19.46 2.43
C LEU A 458 -7.12 -18.18 1.60
N GLU A 459 -7.93 -17.19 1.99
CA GLU A 459 -8.01 -15.89 1.34
C GLU A 459 -6.67 -15.14 1.42
N LEU A 460 -5.99 -15.15 2.57
CA LEU A 460 -4.64 -14.59 2.70
C LEU A 460 -3.65 -15.29 1.76
N TYR A 461 -3.70 -16.62 1.63
CA TYR A 461 -2.84 -17.32 0.66
C TYR A 461 -3.20 -16.94 -0.79
N VAL A 462 -4.48 -16.90 -1.15
CA VAL A 462 -4.90 -16.54 -2.50
C VAL A 462 -4.55 -15.09 -2.83
N LYS A 463 -4.79 -14.14 -1.92
CA LYS A 463 -4.46 -12.73 -2.09
C LYS A 463 -2.96 -12.50 -2.20
N ALA A 464 -2.17 -13.08 -1.29
CA ALA A 464 -0.72 -12.99 -1.36
C ALA A 464 -0.19 -13.58 -2.68
N TYR A 465 -0.70 -14.73 -3.10
CA TYR A 465 -0.34 -15.32 -4.40
C TYR A 465 -0.76 -14.41 -5.56
N ASN A 466 -1.96 -13.82 -5.54
CA ASN A 466 -2.42 -12.91 -6.59
C ASN A 466 -1.63 -11.60 -6.65
N ALA A 467 -1.15 -11.10 -5.51
CA ALA A 467 -0.32 -9.91 -5.41
C ALA A 467 1.13 -10.14 -5.88
N MET A 468 1.58 -11.39 -5.98
CA MET A 468 2.91 -11.72 -6.50
C MET A 468 3.05 -11.39 -8.00
N ASN A 469 4.22 -10.90 -8.39
CA ASN A 469 4.60 -10.72 -9.81
C ASN A 469 4.66 -12.09 -10.52
N ARG A 470 4.46 -12.18 -11.84
CA ARG A 470 4.47 -13.44 -12.63
C ARG A 470 5.72 -14.27 -12.43
N SER A 471 6.89 -13.63 -12.34
CA SER A 471 8.14 -14.33 -12.04
C SER A 471 8.04 -15.07 -10.70
N HIS A 472 7.48 -14.41 -9.69
CA HIS A 472 7.30 -14.99 -8.35
C HIS A 472 6.15 -16.01 -8.33
N LYS A 473 5.02 -15.76 -9.01
CA LYS A 473 3.92 -16.73 -9.20
C LYS A 473 4.38 -18.02 -9.89
N SER A 474 5.07 -17.91 -11.02
CA SER A 474 5.60 -19.07 -11.76
C SER A 474 6.56 -19.89 -10.89
N ARG A 475 7.35 -19.23 -10.04
CA ARG A 475 8.19 -19.90 -9.05
C ARG A 475 7.36 -20.60 -7.99
N VAL A 476 6.38 -19.93 -7.40
CA VAL A 476 5.47 -20.54 -6.41
C VAL A 476 4.70 -21.71 -7.03
N ASP A 477 4.24 -21.61 -8.28
CA ASP A 477 3.59 -22.71 -9.00
C ASP A 477 4.51 -23.91 -9.21
N THR A 478 5.79 -23.65 -9.46
CA THR A 478 6.81 -24.71 -9.58
C THR A 478 7.07 -25.39 -8.23
N LEU A 479 7.04 -24.61 -7.14
CA LEU A 479 7.29 -25.07 -5.77
C LEU A 479 6.08 -25.83 -5.17
N PHE A 480 4.86 -25.36 -5.45
CA PHE A 480 3.62 -25.79 -4.80
C PHE A 480 2.62 -26.46 -5.74
N GLY A 481 2.90 -26.61 -7.04
CA GLY A 481 1.89 -26.94 -8.05
C GLY A 481 1.05 -25.71 -8.42
N ARG A 482 0.24 -25.80 -9.50
CA ARG A 482 -0.63 -24.69 -9.94
C ARG A 482 -1.57 -24.26 -8.81
N LEU A 483 -1.32 -23.08 -8.25
CA LEU A 483 -2.20 -22.39 -7.31
C LEU A 483 -3.34 -21.67 -8.07
N PRO A 484 -4.47 -21.31 -7.43
CA PRO A 484 -4.72 -21.17 -5.98
C PRO A 484 -5.02 -22.48 -5.22
N LEU A 485 -4.72 -22.48 -3.90
CA LEU A 485 -5.10 -23.57 -2.98
C LEU A 485 -6.61 -23.72 -2.98
N LYS A 486 -7.12 -24.94 -3.22
CA LYS A 486 -8.57 -25.19 -3.25
C LYS A 486 -9.14 -25.56 -1.88
N SER A 487 -8.30 -26.08 -0.98
CA SER A 487 -8.69 -26.48 0.36
C SER A 487 -7.50 -26.39 1.32
N ILE A 488 -7.80 -26.27 2.62
CA ILE A 488 -6.77 -26.25 3.67
C ILE A 488 -6.06 -27.61 3.83
N GLN A 489 -6.70 -28.71 3.38
CA GLN A 489 -6.11 -30.06 3.37
C GLN A 489 -4.91 -30.16 2.43
N GLU A 490 -4.92 -29.40 1.32
CA GLU A 490 -3.78 -29.29 0.41
C GLU A 490 -2.56 -28.68 1.13
N LEU A 491 -2.78 -27.81 2.13
CA LEU A 491 -1.72 -27.24 2.94
C LEU A 491 -1.03 -28.29 3.82
N ASN A 492 -1.78 -29.19 4.45
CA ASN A 492 -1.22 -30.31 5.22
C ASN A 492 -0.35 -31.21 4.33
N TYR A 493 -0.85 -31.58 3.15
CA TYR A 493 -0.09 -32.41 2.21
C TYR A 493 1.21 -31.72 1.78
N LYS A 494 1.16 -30.41 1.52
CA LYS A 494 2.32 -29.59 1.18
C LYS A 494 3.31 -29.53 2.34
N LEU A 495 2.87 -29.25 3.57
CA LEU A 495 3.70 -29.25 4.77
C LEU A 495 4.44 -30.60 4.95
N ASN A 496 3.73 -31.72 4.79
CA ASN A 496 4.33 -33.06 4.87
C ASN A 496 5.40 -33.28 3.80
N LYS A 497 5.19 -32.76 2.59
CA LYS A 497 6.18 -32.86 1.51
C LYS A 497 7.43 -32.00 1.77
N PHE A 498 7.27 -30.83 2.38
CA PHE A 498 8.37 -29.90 2.65
C PHE A 498 9.17 -30.27 3.91
N VAL A 499 8.49 -30.53 5.02
CA VAL A 499 9.11 -30.82 6.33
C VAL A 499 9.46 -32.30 6.45
N GLY A 500 8.51 -33.19 6.14
CA GLY A 500 8.73 -34.64 6.15
C GLY A 500 7.45 -35.42 6.47
N SER A 501 7.45 -36.73 6.18
CA SER A 501 6.28 -37.60 6.36
C SER A 501 5.88 -37.84 7.82
N PHE A 502 6.74 -37.52 8.77
CA PHE A 502 6.48 -37.57 10.22
C PHE A 502 5.66 -36.37 10.71
N PHE A 503 5.46 -35.36 9.87
CA PHE A 503 4.66 -34.18 10.20
C PHE A 503 3.17 -34.58 10.21
N GLY A 504 2.51 -34.41 11.37
CA GLY A 504 1.08 -34.69 11.51
C GLY A 504 0.21 -33.61 10.87
N PRO A 505 -1.05 -33.92 10.55
CA PRO A 505 -1.98 -32.92 10.02
C PRO A 505 -2.28 -31.85 11.07
N ILE A 506 -1.99 -30.58 10.76
CA ILE A 506 -2.34 -29.42 11.61
C ILE A 506 -3.85 -29.16 11.49
N TYR A 507 -4.36 -29.21 10.26
CA TYR A 507 -5.79 -29.02 9.97
C TYR A 507 -6.48 -30.38 9.85
N SER A 508 -6.85 -30.98 10.97
CA SER A 508 -7.65 -32.22 10.99
C SER A 508 -9.12 -31.92 11.29
N PHE A 509 -10.00 -32.22 10.33
CA PHE A 509 -11.43 -32.36 10.61
C PHE A 509 -11.61 -33.64 11.44
N LYS A 510 -12.03 -33.50 12.70
CA LYS A 510 -12.70 -34.62 13.39
C LYS A 510 -14.19 -34.55 13.03
N ASP A 511 -14.54 -34.98 11.83
CA ASP A 511 -15.93 -35.16 11.39
C ASP A 511 -16.52 -36.47 11.95
N GLU A 512 -16.55 -36.60 13.28
CA GLU A 512 -17.43 -37.58 13.94
C GLU A 512 -18.60 -36.87 14.65
N THR A 513 -18.45 -35.60 15.03
CA THR A 513 -19.52 -34.85 15.70
C THR A 513 -20.51 -34.22 14.71
N PHE A 514 -20.10 -33.86 13.48
CA PHE A 514 -21.03 -33.30 12.49
C PHE A 514 -22.02 -34.35 11.95
N ASN A 515 -21.56 -35.59 11.74
CA ASN A 515 -22.44 -36.72 11.38
C ASN A 515 -23.39 -37.11 12.53
N ASN A 516 -22.96 -36.92 13.78
CA ASN A 516 -23.84 -37.09 14.94
C ASN A 516 -24.85 -35.92 15.07
N ARG A 517 -24.48 -34.69 14.69
CA ARG A 517 -25.42 -33.54 14.63
C ARG A 517 -26.54 -33.75 13.62
N VAL A 518 -26.24 -34.22 12.41
CA VAL A 518 -27.29 -34.52 11.40
C VAL A 518 -28.27 -35.59 11.90
N LYS A 519 -27.79 -36.59 12.65
CA LYS A 519 -28.65 -37.61 13.28
C LYS A 519 -29.48 -37.08 14.46
N ILE A 520 -28.96 -36.10 15.20
CA ILE A 520 -29.64 -35.53 16.38
C ILE A 520 -30.70 -34.51 15.96
N ASP A 521 -30.45 -33.66 14.94
CA ASP A 521 -31.45 -32.72 14.42
C ASP A 521 -32.65 -33.44 13.78
N LEU A 522 -32.43 -34.59 13.14
CA LEU A 522 -33.50 -35.47 12.66
C LEU A 522 -34.35 -36.06 13.81
N ASN A 523 -33.75 -36.33 14.97
CA ASN A 523 -34.47 -36.84 16.14
C ASN A 523 -35.15 -35.72 16.96
N TYR A 524 -34.60 -34.50 16.96
CA TYR A 524 -35.19 -33.34 17.64
C TYR A 524 -36.45 -32.82 16.91
N HIS A 525 -36.44 -32.85 15.57
CA HIS A 525 -37.64 -32.56 14.77
C HIS A 525 -38.69 -33.67 14.80
N ALA A 526 -38.31 -34.92 15.00
CA ALA A 526 -39.29 -36.00 15.20
C ALA A 526 -40.00 -35.93 16.57
N CYS A 527 -39.40 -35.27 17.56
CA CYS A 527 -39.93 -35.17 18.93
C CYS A 527 -40.91 -34.01 19.14
N THR A 528 -40.92 -33.00 18.26
CA THR A 528 -41.82 -31.83 18.36
C THR A 528 -43.15 -32.00 17.61
N CYS A 529 -43.29 -33.03 16.78
CA CYS A 529 -44.53 -33.31 16.03
C CYS A 529 -45.47 -34.32 16.72
N CYS A 530 -45.04 -34.94 17.83
CA CYS A 530 -45.83 -35.94 18.55
C CYS A 530 -45.91 -35.57 20.04
N GLY A 531 -47.03 -34.97 20.46
CA GLY A 531 -47.29 -34.57 21.83
C GLY A 531 -47.36 -35.74 22.82
N ALA A 532 -46.21 -36.16 23.32
CA ALA A 532 -46.11 -37.12 24.42
C ALA A 532 -45.13 -36.60 25.48
N HIS A 533 -45.67 -36.01 26.54
CA HIS A 533 -44.93 -35.82 27.79
C HIS A 533 -44.52 -37.20 28.33
N ARG A 534 -43.22 -37.49 28.34
CA ARG A 534 -42.62 -38.43 29.31
C ARG A 534 -41.47 -37.74 30.00
N HIS A 535 -41.48 -37.87 31.33
CA HIS A 535 -40.38 -37.56 32.22
C HIS A 535 -39.05 -38.03 31.61
N VAL A 536 -38.18 -37.09 31.27
CA VAL A 536 -36.77 -37.37 31.00
C VAL A 536 -36.03 -37.05 32.29
N GLU A 537 -35.49 -38.11 32.89
CA GLU A 537 -34.67 -38.07 34.10
C GLU A 537 -33.42 -37.20 33.90
N SER A 538 -32.83 -36.81 35.04
CA SER A 538 -31.66 -35.94 35.29
C SER A 538 -30.37 -36.16 34.46
N ASN A 539 -30.39 -37.00 33.43
CA ASN A 539 -29.28 -37.19 32.48
C ASN A 539 -29.27 -36.16 31.34
N SER A 540 -30.36 -35.42 31.10
CA SER A 540 -30.43 -34.41 30.04
C SER A 540 -29.63 -33.14 30.37
N GLU A 541 -29.58 -32.72 31.63
CA GLU A 541 -28.79 -31.55 32.05
C GLU A 541 -27.29 -31.83 31.97
N LEU A 542 -26.84 -33.02 32.36
CA LEU A 542 -25.45 -33.47 32.20
C LEU A 542 -25.04 -33.61 30.72
N GLN A 543 -25.96 -34.03 29.84
CA GLN A 543 -25.69 -34.02 28.40
C GLN A 543 -25.62 -32.61 27.82
N VAL A 544 -26.48 -31.68 28.25
CA VAL A 544 -26.42 -30.29 27.82
C VAL A 544 -25.13 -29.63 28.33
N ILE A 545 -24.74 -29.86 29.58
CA ILE A 545 -23.48 -29.38 30.15
C ILE A 545 -22.27 -30.01 29.45
N ASN A 546 -22.29 -31.32 29.16
CA ASN A 546 -21.22 -31.97 28.39
C ASN A 546 -21.16 -31.48 26.95
N ASN A 547 -22.30 -31.14 26.33
CA ASN A 547 -22.35 -30.56 24.99
C ASN A 547 -21.88 -29.10 25.00
N ILE A 548 -22.14 -28.33 26.06
CA ILE A 548 -21.60 -26.98 26.26
C ILE A 548 -20.09 -27.05 26.52
N ILE A 549 -19.62 -28.00 27.32
CA ILE A 549 -18.20 -28.26 27.56
C ILE A 549 -17.50 -28.73 26.27
N GLU A 550 -18.12 -29.59 25.46
CA GLU A 550 -17.61 -29.95 24.12
C GLU A 550 -17.62 -28.74 23.17
N TYR A 551 -18.63 -27.88 23.24
CA TYR A 551 -18.70 -26.64 22.44
C TYR A 551 -17.60 -25.65 22.84
N ASP A 552 -17.36 -25.46 24.14
CA ASP A 552 -16.24 -24.67 24.68
C ASP A 552 -14.88 -25.31 24.32
N GLN A 553 -14.74 -26.64 24.35
CA GLN A 553 -13.52 -27.35 23.97
C GLN A 553 -13.24 -27.30 22.45
N ILE A 554 -14.27 -27.21 21.61
CA ILE A 554 -14.14 -27.03 20.15
C ILE A 554 -13.72 -25.59 19.83
N ASN A 555 -14.22 -24.59 20.57
CA ASN A 555 -13.78 -23.20 20.45
C ASN A 555 -12.37 -22.97 21.04
N ASP A 556 -12.00 -23.69 22.11
CA ASP A 556 -10.64 -23.70 22.67
C ASP A 556 -9.59 -24.33 21.74
N LYS A 557 -10.00 -25.03 20.68
CA LYS A 557 -9.06 -25.68 19.75
C LYS A 557 -8.35 -24.70 18.83
N TYR A 558 -8.87 -23.49 18.65
CA TYR A 558 -8.22 -22.41 17.88
C TYR A 558 -7.82 -21.28 18.81
N THR A 559 -6.89 -21.57 19.72
CA THR A 559 -6.25 -20.55 20.55
C THR A 559 -5.45 -19.57 19.70
N LYS A 560 -5.18 -18.39 20.25
CA LYS A 560 -4.21 -17.40 19.75
C LYS A 560 -2.90 -18.03 19.22
N ASP A 561 -2.42 -19.09 19.88
CA ASP A 561 -1.21 -19.81 19.49
C ASP A 561 -1.33 -20.51 18.13
N HIS A 562 -2.50 -21.05 17.78
CA HIS A 562 -2.77 -21.64 16.46
C HIS A 562 -2.83 -20.57 15.37
N ILE A 563 -3.46 -19.44 15.65
CA ILE A 563 -3.59 -18.33 14.68
C ILE A 563 -2.23 -17.74 14.32
N LEU A 564 -1.40 -17.49 15.34
CA LEU A 564 -0.03 -17.03 15.14
C LEU A 564 0.82 -18.07 14.39
N CYS A 565 0.63 -19.36 14.67
CA CYS A 565 1.30 -20.44 13.95
C CYS A 565 0.95 -20.43 12.46
N ASP A 566 -0.33 -20.29 12.13
CA ASP A 566 -0.81 -20.31 10.74
C ASP A 566 -0.41 -19.05 9.97
N LEU A 567 -0.48 -17.87 10.60
CA LEU A 567 0.07 -16.63 10.04
C LEU A 567 1.58 -16.75 9.81
N PHE A 568 2.32 -17.36 10.75
CA PHE A 568 3.74 -17.63 10.57
C PHE A 568 4.01 -18.55 9.38
N LEU A 569 3.30 -19.68 9.28
CA LEU A 569 3.45 -20.61 8.16
C LEU A 569 3.09 -19.94 6.83
N TRP A 570 2.02 -19.14 6.78
CA TRP A 570 1.67 -18.30 5.63
C TRP A 570 2.83 -17.39 5.24
N SER A 571 3.45 -16.70 6.21
CA SER A 571 4.56 -15.79 5.95
C SER A 571 5.80 -16.49 5.36
N VAL A 572 6.12 -17.69 5.85
CA VAL A 572 7.21 -18.52 5.35
C VAL A 572 6.90 -18.99 3.92
N PHE A 573 5.70 -19.51 3.70
CA PHE A 573 5.32 -20.09 2.42
C PHE A 573 5.31 -19.04 1.30
N MET A 574 4.95 -17.80 1.60
CA MET A 574 4.92 -16.71 0.62
C MET A 574 6.24 -15.96 0.45
N ASP A 575 7.36 -16.42 1.03
CA ASP A 575 8.68 -15.76 0.96
C ASP A 575 8.61 -14.29 1.48
N MET A 576 8.02 -14.11 2.66
CA MET A 576 7.92 -12.81 3.35
C MET A 576 8.85 -12.77 4.57
N PRO A 577 10.17 -12.56 4.39
CA PRO A 577 11.17 -12.78 5.44
C PRO A 577 11.00 -11.86 6.66
N GLU A 578 10.70 -10.57 6.45
CA GLU A 578 10.55 -9.61 7.56
C GLU A 578 9.32 -9.94 8.41
N THR A 579 8.17 -10.15 7.78
CA THR A 579 6.93 -10.58 8.46
C THR A 579 7.11 -11.93 9.17
N THR A 580 7.87 -12.86 8.56
CA THR A 580 8.21 -14.14 9.20
C THR A 580 9.01 -13.95 10.48
N LYS A 581 10.03 -13.08 10.47
CA LYS A 581 10.85 -12.78 11.64
C LYS A 581 10.04 -12.15 12.76
N ILE A 582 9.16 -11.20 12.43
CA ILE A 582 8.25 -10.56 13.39
C ILE A 582 7.32 -11.60 14.02
N LEU A 583 6.62 -12.40 13.22
CA LEU A 583 5.69 -13.42 13.72
C LEU A 583 6.39 -14.49 14.56
N LEU A 584 7.63 -14.86 14.22
CA LEU A 584 8.44 -15.80 15.01
C LEU A 584 8.63 -15.34 16.46
N LEU A 585 8.66 -14.03 16.72
CA LEU A 585 8.75 -13.48 18.08
C LEU A 585 7.47 -13.70 18.88
N HIS A 586 6.32 -13.84 18.22
CA HIS A 586 5.02 -14.01 18.90
C HIS A 586 4.57 -15.48 19.00
N VAL A 587 5.13 -16.38 18.18
CA VAL A 587 4.81 -17.83 18.23
C VAL A 587 5.33 -18.47 19.54
N ARG A 588 4.53 -19.35 20.14
CA ARG A 588 4.86 -20.06 21.40
C ARG A 588 6.08 -20.99 21.28
N SER A 589 6.16 -21.79 20.23
CA SER A 589 7.24 -22.78 20.02
C SER A 589 8.27 -22.29 19.01
N ARG A 590 8.99 -21.21 19.36
CA ARG A 590 9.93 -20.50 18.45
C ARG A 590 11.05 -21.36 17.87
N ILE A 591 11.65 -22.26 18.65
CA ILE A 591 12.75 -23.13 18.18
C ILE A 591 12.25 -24.05 17.06
N CYS A 592 11.10 -24.71 17.27
CA CYS A 592 10.50 -25.57 16.25
C CYS A 592 10.05 -24.78 15.02
N ALA A 593 9.40 -23.63 15.23
CA ALA A 593 8.96 -22.75 14.15
C ALA A 593 10.13 -22.31 13.25
N ALA A 594 11.25 -21.88 13.85
CA ALA A 594 12.46 -21.51 13.14
C ALA A 594 13.07 -22.68 12.36
N LEU A 595 13.05 -23.90 12.93
CA LEU A 595 13.52 -25.10 12.21
C LEU A 595 12.62 -25.46 11.03
N ILE A 596 11.29 -25.34 11.17
CA ILE A 596 10.34 -25.56 10.07
C ILE A 596 10.57 -24.53 8.96
N ALA A 597 10.71 -23.25 9.29
CA ALA A 597 11.05 -22.22 8.30
C ALA A 597 12.37 -22.54 7.58
N SER A 598 13.40 -22.93 8.34
CA SER A 598 14.69 -23.35 7.77
C SER A 598 14.53 -24.54 6.82
N ALA A 599 13.71 -25.54 7.18
CA ALA A 599 13.42 -26.71 6.35
C ALA A 599 12.75 -26.33 5.03
N ILE A 600 11.72 -25.47 5.08
CA ILE A 600 10.99 -24.99 3.91
C ILE A 600 11.92 -24.20 2.98
N PHE A 601 12.72 -23.26 3.51
CA PHE A 601 13.65 -22.48 2.69
C PHE A 601 14.78 -23.35 2.08
N LYS A 602 15.27 -24.40 2.76
CA LYS A 602 16.20 -25.38 2.14
C LYS A 602 15.57 -26.09 0.95
N LYS A 603 14.29 -26.45 1.04
CA LYS A 603 13.57 -27.05 -0.08
C LYS A 603 13.38 -26.05 -1.22
N TYR A 604 13.07 -24.79 -0.92
CA TYR A 604 13.02 -23.72 -1.94
C TYR A 604 14.34 -23.55 -2.66
N SER A 605 15.46 -23.58 -1.93
CA SER A 605 16.79 -23.56 -2.52
C SER A 605 17.03 -24.74 -3.46
N LYS A 606 16.68 -25.97 -3.05
CA LYS A 606 16.83 -27.19 -3.88
C LYS A 606 15.98 -27.14 -5.16
N LEU A 607 14.83 -26.47 -5.14
CA LEU A 607 13.91 -26.33 -6.27
C LEU A 607 14.17 -25.09 -7.14
N SER A 608 15.03 -24.17 -6.69
CA SER A 608 15.33 -22.94 -7.41
C SER A 608 16.26 -23.18 -8.60
N GLN A 609 15.88 -22.70 -9.78
CA GLN A 609 16.68 -22.82 -11.01
C GLN A 609 17.84 -21.81 -11.06
N THR A 610 17.65 -20.60 -10.53
CA THR A 610 18.66 -19.53 -10.57
C THR A 610 19.62 -19.60 -9.38
N VAL A 611 20.92 -19.42 -9.64
CA VAL A 611 21.98 -19.40 -8.60
C VAL A 611 21.71 -18.35 -7.53
N TYR A 612 21.32 -17.13 -7.93
CA TYR A 612 21.01 -16.05 -7.00
C TYR A 612 19.90 -16.44 -6.00
N LEU A 613 18.81 -17.04 -6.49
CA LEU A 613 17.68 -17.46 -5.65
C LEU A 613 18.05 -18.62 -4.72
N LYS A 614 18.81 -19.58 -5.25
CA LYS A 614 19.36 -20.69 -4.46
C LYS A 614 20.16 -20.16 -3.28
N GLN A 615 20.99 -19.14 -3.51
CA GLN A 615 21.77 -18.48 -2.46
C GLN A 615 20.89 -17.70 -1.49
N LYS A 616 19.92 -16.90 -1.98
CA LYS A 616 18.95 -16.15 -1.15
C LYS A 616 18.28 -17.07 -0.12
N PHE A 617 17.70 -18.18 -0.58
CA PHE A 617 16.98 -19.11 0.29
C PHE A 617 17.90 -19.88 1.24
N LEU A 618 19.14 -20.19 0.85
CA LEU A 618 20.12 -20.77 1.76
C LEU A 618 20.50 -19.80 2.87
N THR A 619 20.70 -18.52 2.54
CA THR A 619 20.99 -17.48 3.54
C THR A 619 19.82 -17.34 4.53
N GLN A 620 18.58 -17.22 4.04
CA GLN A 620 17.39 -17.15 4.90
C GLN A 620 17.25 -18.41 5.78
N SER A 621 17.41 -19.60 5.21
CA SER A 621 17.38 -20.85 5.98
C SER A 621 18.42 -20.86 7.10
N LEU A 622 19.63 -20.39 6.80
CA LEU A 622 20.74 -20.35 7.74
C LEU A 622 20.49 -19.38 8.88
N GLU A 623 19.84 -18.24 8.62
CA GLU A 623 19.42 -17.26 9.64
C GLU A 623 18.46 -17.89 10.66
N PHE A 624 17.42 -18.59 10.20
CA PHE A 624 16.49 -19.28 11.10
C PHE A 624 17.16 -20.44 11.84
N GLU A 625 18.11 -21.13 11.20
CA GLU A 625 18.88 -22.20 11.85
C GLU A 625 19.79 -21.66 12.95
N THR A 626 20.45 -20.51 12.71
CA THR A 626 21.22 -19.81 13.75
C THR A 626 20.36 -19.36 14.90
N TYR A 627 19.18 -18.83 14.61
CA TYR A 627 18.23 -18.41 15.63
C TYR A 627 17.86 -19.60 16.54
N ALA A 628 17.48 -20.74 15.94
CA ALA A 628 17.13 -21.94 16.71
C ALA A 628 18.30 -22.46 17.57
N ALA A 629 19.53 -22.47 17.02
CA ALA A 629 20.72 -22.89 17.76
C ALA A 629 21.03 -21.96 18.94
N MET A 630 21.07 -20.64 18.71
CA MET A 630 21.38 -19.65 19.76
C MET A 630 20.36 -19.67 20.90
N PHE A 631 19.06 -19.81 20.59
CA PHE A 631 18.03 -19.93 21.62
C PHE A 631 18.15 -21.23 22.40
N THR A 632 18.50 -22.33 21.73
CA THR A 632 18.72 -23.62 22.39
C THR A 632 19.94 -23.54 23.32
N ASP A 633 21.04 -22.92 22.88
CA ASP A 633 22.24 -22.71 23.71
C ASP A 633 21.90 -21.89 24.96
N LYS A 634 21.15 -20.79 24.82
CA LYS A 634 20.70 -19.99 25.97
C LYS A 634 19.78 -20.75 26.94
N CYS A 635 18.85 -21.55 26.41
CA CYS A 635 18.00 -22.41 27.25
C CYS A 635 18.83 -23.45 28.01
N TYR A 636 19.86 -23.99 27.37
CA TYR A 636 20.76 -24.98 27.93
C TYR A 636 21.63 -24.40 29.05
N GLU A 637 22.18 -23.20 28.84
CA GLU A 637 22.91 -22.44 29.88
C GLU A 637 22.05 -22.19 31.13
N TYR A 638 20.75 -21.92 30.93
CA TYR A 638 19.82 -21.71 32.05
C TYR A 638 19.46 -23.02 32.78
N ASN A 639 19.10 -24.07 32.03
CA ASN A 639 18.79 -25.39 32.61
C ASN A 639 18.96 -26.52 31.59
N GLU A 640 20.03 -27.29 31.74
CA GLU A 640 20.37 -28.39 30.83
C GLU A 640 19.24 -29.42 30.67
N LYS A 641 18.60 -29.82 31.78
CA LYS A 641 17.57 -30.88 31.79
C LYS A 641 16.32 -30.41 31.05
N ARG A 642 15.80 -29.22 31.38
CA ARG A 642 14.61 -28.65 30.73
C ARG A 642 14.86 -28.30 29.27
N ALA A 643 16.07 -27.87 28.91
CA ALA A 643 16.44 -27.63 27.51
C ALA A 643 16.41 -28.92 26.68
N CYS A 644 16.92 -30.03 27.23
CA CYS A 644 16.82 -31.34 26.56
C CYS A 644 15.37 -31.78 26.41
N GLU A 645 14.53 -31.62 27.45
CA GLU A 645 13.10 -31.91 27.38
C GLU A 645 12.40 -31.08 26.28
N LEU A 646 12.78 -29.80 26.11
CA LEU A 646 12.22 -28.94 25.08
C LEU A 646 12.52 -29.44 23.65
N LEU A 647 13.69 -30.04 23.42
CA LEU A 647 14.03 -30.64 22.12
C LEU A 647 13.28 -31.96 21.85
N LEU A 648 12.98 -32.72 22.91
CA LEU A 648 12.36 -34.04 22.85
C LEU A 648 10.83 -34.00 22.92
N ARG A 649 10.24 -32.92 23.43
CA ARG A 649 8.79 -32.76 23.57
C ARG A 649 8.12 -32.78 22.19
N GLN A 650 6.97 -33.45 22.10
CA GLN A 650 6.07 -33.32 20.96
C GLN A 650 5.37 -31.95 21.00
N ILE A 651 5.23 -31.32 19.84
CA ILE A 651 4.64 -29.98 19.73
C ILE A 651 3.33 -30.08 18.94
N PRO A 652 2.16 -30.04 19.62
CA PRO A 652 0.86 -30.19 18.97
C PRO A 652 0.58 -29.12 17.90
N LEU A 653 1.04 -27.89 18.13
CA LEU A 653 0.91 -26.75 17.20
C LEU A 653 1.50 -27.02 15.81
N PHE A 654 2.48 -27.92 15.71
CA PHE A 654 3.16 -28.27 14.47
C PHE A 654 2.98 -29.75 14.10
N GLY A 655 1.79 -30.32 14.38
CA GLY A 655 1.49 -31.69 13.97
C GLY A 655 2.20 -32.75 14.81
N ASN A 656 2.37 -32.51 16.11
CA ASN A 656 3.00 -33.42 17.08
C ASN A 656 4.46 -33.80 16.78
N VAL A 657 5.20 -32.95 16.05
CA VAL A 657 6.62 -33.17 15.77
C VAL A 657 7.51 -32.78 16.95
N THR A 658 8.70 -33.37 17.01
CA THR A 658 9.77 -32.92 17.93
C THR A 658 10.77 -32.02 17.20
N CYS A 659 11.38 -31.07 17.92
CA CYS A 659 12.43 -30.22 17.36
C CYS A 659 13.58 -31.05 16.78
N MET A 660 13.92 -32.17 17.43
CA MET A 660 14.97 -33.08 17.00
C MET A 660 14.64 -33.76 15.65
N GLN A 661 13.42 -34.25 15.46
CA GLN A 661 12.98 -34.83 14.19
C GLN A 661 13.08 -33.83 13.04
N VAL A 662 12.56 -32.61 13.26
CA VAL A 662 12.61 -31.54 12.26
C VAL A 662 14.07 -31.22 11.92
N ALA A 663 14.93 -31.00 12.92
CA ALA A 663 16.34 -30.66 12.71
C ALA A 663 17.12 -31.70 11.90
N ILE A 664 16.87 -32.99 12.15
CA ILE A 664 17.52 -34.09 11.42
C ILE A 664 17.00 -34.12 9.97
N SER A 665 15.68 -34.04 9.78
CA SER A 665 15.05 -34.07 8.46
C SER A 665 15.48 -32.90 7.56
N SER A 666 15.74 -31.74 8.16
CA SER A 666 16.14 -30.52 7.48
C SER A 666 17.65 -30.37 7.37
N GLU A 667 18.44 -31.37 7.78
CA GLU A 667 19.91 -31.31 7.78
C GLU A 667 20.44 -30.03 8.48
N SER A 668 19.89 -29.70 9.66
CA SER A 668 20.24 -28.48 10.41
C SER A 668 21.53 -28.64 11.22
N LYS A 669 22.67 -28.52 10.52
CA LYS A 669 24.02 -28.72 11.05
C LYS A 669 24.38 -27.85 12.25
N LYS A 670 23.88 -26.61 12.33
CA LYS A 670 24.18 -25.69 13.44
C LYS A 670 23.54 -26.15 14.73
N LEU A 671 22.25 -26.49 14.71
CA LEU A 671 21.56 -27.01 15.89
C LEU A 671 22.09 -28.40 16.30
N VAL A 672 22.39 -29.27 15.34
CA VAL A 672 22.92 -30.62 15.63
C VAL A 672 24.28 -30.56 16.34
N LYS A 673 25.06 -29.49 16.14
CA LYS A 673 26.37 -29.28 16.80
C LYS A 673 26.26 -28.73 18.23
N THR A 674 25.09 -28.26 18.65
CA THR A 674 24.87 -27.71 19.99
C THR A 674 25.04 -28.80 21.06
N ALA A 675 25.64 -28.46 22.21
CA ALA A 675 25.84 -29.37 23.33
C ALA A 675 24.52 -29.98 23.86
N CYS A 676 23.44 -29.18 23.89
CA CYS A 676 22.10 -29.64 24.26
C CYS A 676 21.61 -30.79 23.35
N PHE A 677 21.91 -30.73 22.05
CA PHE A 677 21.50 -31.76 21.09
C PHE A 677 22.26 -33.06 21.34
N ASP A 678 23.57 -33.00 21.60
CA ASP A 678 24.39 -34.16 21.99
C ASP A 678 23.89 -34.77 23.31
N GLN A 679 23.60 -33.96 24.32
CA GLN A 679 23.05 -34.48 25.58
C GLN A 679 21.66 -35.11 25.40
N ALA A 680 20.78 -34.51 24.59
CA ALA A 680 19.48 -35.10 24.27
C ALA A 680 19.61 -36.44 23.52
N LEU A 681 20.54 -36.54 22.56
CA LEU A 681 20.86 -37.81 21.89
C LEU A 681 21.36 -38.85 22.89
N ASN A 682 22.26 -38.47 23.79
CA ASN A 682 22.75 -39.37 24.84
C ASN A 682 21.62 -39.82 25.77
N GLN A 683 20.66 -38.95 26.11
CA GLN A 683 19.50 -39.35 26.90
C GLN A 683 18.63 -40.37 26.17
N ILE A 684 18.41 -40.22 24.86
CA ILE A 684 17.71 -41.22 24.05
C ILE A 684 18.50 -42.54 24.01
N TRP A 685 19.82 -42.47 23.80
CA TRP A 685 20.69 -43.63 23.64
C TRP A 685 20.78 -44.49 24.91
N TYR A 686 20.98 -43.86 26.07
CA TYR A 686 21.09 -44.56 27.35
C TYR A 686 19.73 -44.84 28.00
N ASN A 687 18.67 -44.13 27.60
CA ASN A 687 17.30 -44.29 28.09
C ASN A 687 17.21 -44.31 29.65
N LYS A 688 16.95 -45.47 30.25
CA LYS A 688 16.87 -45.64 31.72
C LYS A 688 18.23 -45.78 32.40
N LEU A 689 19.30 -45.97 31.63
CA LEU A 689 20.66 -46.07 32.14
C LEU A 689 21.20 -44.66 32.45
N SER A 690 21.92 -44.53 33.56
CA SER A 690 22.57 -43.27 33.93
C SER A 690 23.71 -42.94 32.96
N LEU A 691 23.87 -41.64 32.67
CA LEU A 691 24.99 -41.10 31.87
C LEU A 691 26.36 -41.31 32.55
N THR A 692 26.39 -41.63 33.85
CA THR A 692 27.61 -42.00 34.59
C THR A 692 28.22 -43.31 34.10
N ASN A 693 27.44 -44.17 33.42
CA ASN A 693 27.91 -45.40 32.79
C ASN A 693 28.75 -45.15 31.51
N ARG A 694 29.01 -43.89 31.16
CA ARG A 694 29.87 -43.49 30.02
C ARG A 694 31.35 -43.84 30.24
N GLN A 695 31.79 -43.95 31.49
CA GLN A 695 33.16 -44.32 31.84
C GLN A 695 33.50 -45.73 31.32
N THR A 696 34.74 -45.93 30.84
CA THR A 696 35.22 -47.19 30.24
C THR A 696 34.99 -48.41 31.12
N THR A 697 35.00 -48.22 32.44
CA THR A 697 34.72 -49.20 33.47
C THR A 697 33.31 -49.78 33.39
N ALA A 698 32.29 -48.95 33.18
CA ALA A 698 30.90 -49.40 33.07
C ALA A 698 30.60 -50.11 31.72
N LYS A 699 31.32 -49.76 30.64
CA LYS A 699 31.25 -50.47 29.34
C LYS A 699 31.78 -51.89 29.41
N LEU A 700 32.87 -52.10 30.14
CA LEU A 700 33.46 -53.43 30.39
C LEU A 700 32.54 -54.31 31.24
N LEU A 701 31.73 -53.71 32.13
CA LEU A 701 30.82 -54.41 33.04
C LEU A 701 29.42 -54.68 32.45
N LEU A 702 29.09 -54.10 31.29
CA LEU A 702 27.87 -54.43 30.54
C LEU A 702 27.93 -55.87 29.99
N ILE A 703 29.10 -56.33 29.53
CA ILE A 703 29.27 -57.66 28.93
C ILE A 703 28.99 -58.78 29.96
N PRO A 704 29.56 -58.78 31.18
CA PRO A 704 29.21 -59.73 32.24
C PRO A 704 27.73 -59.66 32.65
N SER A 705 27.14 -58.46 32.67
CA SER A 705 25.73 -58.27 33.04
C SER A 705 24.79 -58.90 32.00
N ILE A 706 25.14 -58.82 30.71
CA ILE A 706 24.40 -59.48 29.62
C ILE A 706 24.57 -61.00 29.69
N LEU A 707 25.79 -61.50 29.91
CA LEU A 707 26.09 -62.93 29.99
C LEU A 707 25.44 -63.62 31.19
N THR A 708 25.12 -62.88 32.25
CA THR A 708 24.47 -63.39 33.46
C THR A 708 22.96 -63.13 33.50
N PHE A 709 22.35 -62.80 32.35
CA PHE A 709 20.93 -62.46 32.23
C PHE A 709 20.47 -61.37 33.22
N GLY A 710 21.36 -60.44 33.57
CA GLY A 710 21.04 -59.29 34.41
C GLY A 710 21.14 -59.52 35.93
N LEU A 711 21.55 -60.70 36.40
CA LEU A 711 21.67 -60.99 37.85
C LEU A 711 22.63 -60.03 38.59
N ILE A 712 23.70 -59.62 37.90
CA ILE A 712 24.74 -58.76 38.49
C ILE A 712 24.55 -57.29 38.08
N ALA A 713 23.54 -56.99 37.26
CA ALA A 713 23.26 -55.65 36.75
C ALA A 713 23.03 -54.60 37.85
N PRO A 714 22.30 -54.87 38.97
CA PRO A 714 22.05 -53.85 40.00
C PRO A 714 23.31 -53.36 40.72
N TRP A 715 24.40 -54.15 40.69
CA TRP A 715 25.63 -53.85 41.43
C TRP A 715 26.63 -53.02 40.61
N PHE A 716 26.51 -53.07 39.29
CA PHE A 716 27.47 -52.44 38.37
C PHE A 716 26.86 -51.42 37.42
N ILE A 717 25.54 -51.44 37.23
CA ILE A 717 24.82 -50.55 36.32
C ILE A 717 24.03 -49.54 37.14
N SER A 718 24.40 -48.26 36.98
CA SER A 718 23.62 -47.17 37.56
C SER A 718 22.41 -46.86 36.67
N TYR A 719 21.23 -46.87 37.26
CA TYR A 719 20.00 -46.46 36.61
C TYR A 719 19.70 -44.99 36.94
N ARG A 720 19.09 -44.27 36.00
CA ARG A 720 18.57 -42.94 36.24
C ARG A 720 17.48 -43.06 37.31
N LYS A 721 17.57 -42.28 38.40
CA LYS A 721 16.47 -42.18 39.36
C LYS A 721 15.23 -41.69 38.60
N GLU A 722 14.14 -42.45 38.62
CA GLU A 722 12.81 -41.94 38.28
C GLU A 722 12.52 -40.88 39.35
N ASN A 723 12.70 -39.60 38.99
CA ASN A 723 12.16 -38.55 39.83
C ASN A 723 10.64 -38.68 39.73
N GLU A 724 10.03 -38.78 40.92
CA GLU A 724 8.62 -38.74 41.23
C GLU A 724 7.79 -38.08 40.13
N GLU A 725 6.75 -38.82 39.72
CA GLU A 725 5.55 -38.25 39.16
C GLU A 725 5.25 -36.93 39.87
N LEU A 726 5.08 -35.85 39.11
CA LEU A 726 4.24 -34.75 39.54
C LEU A 726 2.78 -35.25 39.59
N THR A 727 2.48 -36.14 40.52
CA THR A 727 1.18 -36.22 41.16
C THR A 727 1.17 -35.19 42.29
N SER A 728 0.94 -33.93 41.95
CA SER A 728 0.24 -32.97 42.81
C SER A 728 0.18 -31.59 42.13
N ASN A 729 -1.04 -31.05 42.12
CA ASN A 729 -1.41 -29.64 41.88
C ASN A 729 -1.69 -29.22 40.43
N THR A 730 -2.66 -29.89 39.81
CA THR A 730 -3.81 -29.15 39.25
C THR A 730 -4.85 -28.98 40.36
N THR A 731 -4.55 -28.08 41.28
CA THR A 731 -5.56 -27.37 42.06
C THR A 731 -5.33 -25.90 41.77
N ASN A 732 -6.37 -25.30 41.19
CA ASN A 732 -6.67 -23.88 41.08
C ASN A 732 -5.68 -22.97 41.82
N ASN A 733 -5.09 -22.01 41.11
CA ASN A 733 -5.22 -20.58 41.43
C ASN A 733 -4.47 -19.68 40.42
N ALA A 734 -5.25 -18.74 39.89
CA ALA A 734 -4.94 -17.43 39.28
C ALA A 734 -4.11 -17.38 38.00
#